data_AF-A0A3D0TKF4-F1
#
_entry.id   AF-A0A3D0TKF4-F1
#
_cell.length_a   1.000
_cell.length_b   1.000
_cell.length_c   1.000
_cell.angle_alpha   90.00
_cell.angle_beta   90.00
_cell.angle_gamma   90.00
#
_symmetry.space_group_name_H-M   'P 1'
#
loop_
_entity.id
_entity.type
_entity.pdbx_description
1 polymer ?
#
loop_
_entity_poly.entity_id
_entity_poly.type
_entity_poly.pdbx_seq_one_letter_code
_entity_poly.pdbx_strand_id
1 'polypeptide(L)'
;MKNTEKTSVSFILNDAPQTISVNPLSRFSEVLREDLGLTGTKVGCDAGDCGACTIQIDGEQRYACLTAVAQLEGRNVRTVEGLSKNGKLTPLQQAFLDEGAAQCGICTPGMLMAAQSLLDHTPKPSEPQVLDALGGVLCRCTGYTKIVQAVLKAGQSSSSQSTPEINNQKSVGTRMEKVDGYKKITGEEIFGADQAPEDALWLRAVRSPHPRAKFTHADPEKVLQNYPGLVRVLTADDVPGNNGFGIYPHIKDQPVLAKDHVRFRGEAVLALVGDRESVESVSDDDLGLRWEPLEAVRGWEGALSGKLEPVQAQIPDNVLARGFLKKSDVEIAFAEADFVVEGQWTTSAVEHGYIEPEAGYARKIGQRLEIFVCTQTPYMDRAEVAQVMGVDPEQIRIIPSAVGGGFGGKLDLSLQPLVALAAWILERPVRCIYTRPESLASSTKRHPVRMSAKAGCTGDGKLTAFEYHGDFNTGAYASWGPTVADRVPIHCSGPYLIPNVLAETRALLTNESPSGAFRGFGVPQGAIAHEALMDELAEKTAIDPLAFRIRNALRKGDKTATGQKLENSVGQVECLEALQGRWRKWRADAEIFNKNSNHIRRGVGCGSVWYGCGNTSLSNPSTMKVGINADGKVTLYNGVMDIGQGANTIMVQICADALGLPASQFEFVMGDTDLTADAGKTSASRQTFVSGKAVQLAGEELRAQIIRLAEASENASLRLEQTDDSAGGKLIVEDDIGSHEIVLSDILPLKGGDVLTGEGTFDPPTTTLDENRQGNPYATYGFGAHITEVEVDTLLGTTKVLRLAAAHDVGKTINPTQVEGQIHGGIAQGLG
;
A
#
# COMPACT_ATOMS: atom_id res chain seq x y z
N MET A 1 -24.75 10.27 -32.04
CA MET A 1 -24.56 11.71 -32.30
C MET A 1 -24.09 12.36 -31.00
N LYS A 2 -22.78 12.56 -30.81
CA LYS A 2 -22.28 13.35 -29.67
C LYS A 2 -22.15 14.79 -30.17
N ASN A 3 -22.80 15.72 -29.48
CA ASN A 3 -22.76 17.13 -29.81
C ASN A 3 -21.35 17.65 -29.48
N THR A 4 -20.48 17.81 -30.48
CA THR A 4 -19.12 18.39 -30.35
C THR A 4 -19.15 19.91 -30.20
N GLU A 5 -20.35 20.47 -30.07
CA GLU A 5 -20.58 21.90 -29.97
C GLU A 5 -20.07 22.42 -28.61
N LYS A 6 -18.97 23.17 -28.64
CA LYS A 6 -18.43 23.85 -27.47
C LYS A 6 -19.30 25.05 -27.15
N THR A 7 -19.68 25.21 -25.89
CA THR A 7 -20.42 26.39 -25.40
C THR A 7 -19.59 27.10 -24.33
N SER A 8 -19.67 28.42 -24.29
CA SER A 8 -19.04 29.22 -23.24
C SER A 8 -19.84 29.08 -21.94
N VAL A 9 -19.19 28.68 -20.86
CA VAL A 9 -19.78 28.62 -19.51
C VAL A 9 -18.96 29.49 -18.57
N SER A 10 -19.62 30.37 -17.83
CA SER A 10 -19.01 31.35 -16.92
C SER A 10 -19.41 31.11 -15.48
N PHE A 11 -18.44 31.05 -14.57
CA PHE A 11 -18.64 30.77 -13.15
C PHE A 11 -17.52 31.39 -12.29
N ILE A 12 -17.62 31.30 -10.97
CA ILE A 12 -16.55 31.71 -10.05
C ILE A 12 -15.87 30.44 -9.54
N LEU A 13 -14.55 30.33 -9.66
CA LEU A 13 -13.75 29.23 -9.16
C LEU A 13 -12.71 29.76 -8.18
N ASN A 14 -12.72 29.27 -6.94
CA ASN A 14 -11.77 29.69 -5.90
C ASN A 14 -11.68 31.23 -5.78
N ASP A 15 -12.83 31.90 -5.75
CA ASP A 15 -12.99 33.36 -5.70
C ASP A 15 -12.55 34.14 -6.96
N ALA A 16 -12.18 33.47 -8.05
CA ALA A 16 -11.81 34.09 -9.33
C ALA A 16 -12.85 33.79 -10.43
N PRO A 17 -13.27 34.77 -11.25
CA PRO A 17 -14.14 34.50 -12.39
C PRO A 17 -13.43 33.63 -13.43
N GLN A 18 -14.14 32.64 -13.95
CA GLN A 18 -13.67 31.71 -14.99
C GLN A 18 -14.70 31.66 -16.12
N THR A 19 -14.21 31.64 -17.36
CA THR A 19 -15.01 31.38 -18.55
C THR A 19 -14.28 30.36 -19.41
N ILE A 20 -14.94 29.25 -19.69
CA ILE A 20 -14.37 28.14 -20.47
C ILE A 20 -15.25 27.78 -21.66
N SER A 21 -14.63 27.35 -22.77
CA SER A 21 -15.34 26.89 -23.96
C SER A 21 -15.11 25.40 -24.16
N VAL A 22 -16.06 24.60 -23.67
CA VAL A 22 -16.00 23.12 -23.65
C VAL A 22 -17.35 22.53 -24.01
N ASN A 23 -17.43 21.21 -24.16
CA ASN A 23 -18.73 20.54 -24.29
C ASN A 23 -19.53 20.74 -22.98
N PRO A 24 -20.76 21.28 -23.02
CA PRO A 24 -21.56 21.54 -21.81
C PRO A 24 -21.85 20.27 -20.97
N LEU A 25 -21.75 19.09 -21.58
CA LEU A 25 -21.95 17.78 -20.93
C LEU A 25 -20.66 17.15 -20.41
N SER A 26 -19.49 17.76 -20.64
CA SER A 26 -18.22 17.28 -20.05
C SER A 26 -18.33 17.25 -18.53
N ARG A 27 -17.68 16.25 -17.93
CA ARG A 27 -17.59 16.13 -16.48
C ARG A 27 -16.68 17.22 -15.96
N PHE A 28 -17.09 17.89 -14.89
CA PHE A 28 -16.29 18.99 -14.36
C PHE A 28 -14.96 18.52 -13.75
N SER A 29 -14.88 17.28 -13.25
CA SER A 29 -13.59 16.70 -12.83
C SER A 29 -12.56 16.60 -13.96
N GLU A 30 -13.01 16.35 -15.20
CA GLU A 30 -12.13 16.32 -16.36
C GLU A 30 -11.66 17.73 -16.70
N VAL A 31 -12.58 18.69 -16.75
CA VAL A 31 -12.27 20.10 -17.05
C VAL A 31 -11.35 20.72 -16.00
N LEU A 32 -11.60 20.48 -14.72
CA LEU A 32 -10.72 20.96 -13.65
C LEU A 32 -9.28 20.51 -13.86
N ARG A 33 -9.09 19.24 -14.24
CA ARG A 33 -7.77 18.62 -14.29
C ARG A 33 -7.05 18.85 -15.61
N GLU A 34 -7.75 18.67 -16.72
CA GLU A 34 -7.17 18.68 -18.07
C GLU A 34 -7.19 20.08 -18.70
N ASP A 35 -8.25 20.88 -18.49
CA ASP A 35 -8.36 22.21 -19.11
C ASP A 35 -7.85 23.34 -18.18
N LEU A 36 -8.07 23.21 -16.87
CA LEU A 36 -7.71 24.25 -15.88
C LEU A 36 -6.45 23.94 -15.08
N GLY A 37 -5.89 22.72 -15.18
CA GLY A 37 -4.67 22.32 -14.48
C GLY A 37 -4.79 22.21 -12.95
N LEU A 38 -6.01 22.16 -12.41
CA LEU A 38 -6.30 22.06 -10.98
C LEU A 38 -6.49 20.59 -10.58
N THR A 39 -5.38 19.94 -10.26
CA THR A 39 -5.30 18.49 -10.02
C THR A 39 -5.51 18.09 -8.57
N GLY A 40 -5.74 19.03 -7.65
CA GLY A 40 -6.03 18.75 -6.24
C GLY A 40 -7.35 17.99 -6.08
N THR A 41 -8.33 18.22 -6.95
CA THR A 41 -9.53 17.37 -7.04
C THR A 41 -9.18 16.03 -7.69
N LYS A 42 -9.25 14.94 -6.93
CA LYS A 42 -8.80 13.60 -7.36
C LYS A 42 -9.96 12.77 -7.93
N VAL A 43 -9.67 11.89 -8.90
CA VAL A 43 -10.65 10.98 -9.50
C VAL A 43 -10.27 9.54 -9.16
N GLY A 44 -11.14 8.84 -8.42
CA GLY A 44 -10.89 7.47 -7.97
C GLY A 44 -11.83 6.42 -8.55
N CYS A 45 -13.15 6.61 -8.39
CA CYS A 45 -14.18 5.72 -8.94
C CYS A 45 -14.78 6.21 -10.27
N ASP A 46 -14.77 7.54 -10.46
CA ASP A 46 -15.46 8.24 -11.55
C ASP A 46 -16.96 7.86 -11.68
N ALA A 47 -17.60 7.54 -10.55
CA ALA A 47 -18.99 7.07 -10.48
C ALA A 47 -19.79 7.64 -9.29
N GLY A 48 -19.18 8.49 -8.45
CA GLY A 48 -19.80 9.05 -7.25
C GLY A 48 -19.71 8.19 -5.98
N ASP A 49 -19.06 7.04 -6.03
CA ASP A 49 -18.97 6.12 -4.88
C ASP A 49 -17.89 6.49 -3.86
N CYS A 50 -16.78 7.08 -4.30
CA CYS A 50 -15.59 7.26 -3.44
C CYS A 50 -15.44 8.65 -2.80
N GLY A 51 -16.13 9.68 -3.32
CA GLY A 51 -16.01 11.06 -2.85
C GLY A 51 -14.63 11.74 -2.97
N ALA A 52 -13.62 11.12 -3.61
CA ALA A 52 -12.31 11.75 -3.78
C ALA A 52 -12.35 13.05 -4.61
N CYS A 53 -13.39 13.19 -5.45
CA CYS A 53 -13.65 14.36 -6.30
C CYS A 53 -14.63 15.37 -5.68
N THR A 54 -14.81 15.34 -4.36
CA THR A 54 -15.72 16.27 -3.68
C THR A 54 -15.22 17.70 -3.83
N ILE A 55 -16.13 18.56 -4.27
CA ILE A 55 -15.98 20.01 -4.40
C ILE A 55 -17.17 20.68 -3.71
N GLN A 56 -17.17 22.01 -3.63
CA GLN A 56 -18.33 22.78 -3.19
C GLN A 56 -18.91 23.59 -4.35
N ILE A 57 -20.24 23.58 -4.50
CA ILE A 57 -20.98 24.47 -5.40
C ILE A 57 -21.98 25.24 -4.54
N ASP A 58 -21.83 26.56 -4.47
CA ASP A 58 -22.58 27.47 -3.61
C ASP A 58 -22.57 27.03 -2.12
N GLY A 59 -21.42 26.52 -1.65
CA GLY A 59 -21.21 26.04 -0.27
C GLY A 59 -21.62 24.58 -0.01
N GLU A 60 -22.32 23.95 -0.96
CA GLU A 60 -22.84 22.58 -0.83
C GLU A 60 -21.90 21.55 -1.46
N GLN A 61 -21.76 20.39 -0.80
CA GLN A 61 -20.94 19.29 -1.31
C GLN A 61 -21.49 18.74 -2.63
N ARG A 62 -20.62 18.57 -3.64
CA ARG A 62 -20.94 17.93 -4.92
C ARG A 62 -19.77 17.08 -5.39
N TYR A 63 -20.04 16.06 -6.19
CA TYR A 63 -18.99 15.23 -6.81
C TYR A 63 -18.68 15.74 -8.20
N ALA A 64 -17.46 16.25 -8.41
CA ALA A 64 -17.07 16.80 -9.71
C ALA A 64 -17.18 15.79 -10.87
N CYS A 65 -17.06 14.48 -10.59
CA CYS A 65 -17.23 13.43 -11.61
C CYS A 65 -18.68 13.24 -12.09
N LEU A 66 -19.68 13.69 -11.33
CA LEU A 66 -21.10 13.62 -11.70
C LEU A 66 -21.67 14.98 -12.10
N THR A 67 -20.90 16.06 -11.96
CA THR A 67 -21.32 17.41 -12.32
C THR A 67 -20.97 17.70 -13.77
N ALA A 68 -21.98 18.01 -14.59
CA ALA A 68 -21.77 18.52 -15.95
C ALA A 68 -21.40 20.01 -15.89
N VAL A 69 -20.49 20.46 -16.75
CA VAL A 69 -20.01 21.85 -16.79
C VAL A 69 -21.16 22.86 -16.93
N ALA A 70 -22.19 22.56 -17.73
CA ALA A 70 -23.34 23.45 -17.90
C ALA A 70 -24.08 23.79 -16.59
N GLN A 71 -23.96 22.96 -15.55
CA GLN A 71 -24.57 23.21 -14.25
C GLN A 71 -23.87 24.34 -13.47
N LEU A 72 -22.68 24.76 -13.92
CA LEU A 72 -21.85 25.74 -13.23
C LEU A 72 -22.16 27.18 -13.62
N GLU A 73 -22.94 27.44 -14.66
CA GLU A 73 -23.24 28.79 -15.13
C GLU A 73 -23.73 29.70 -13.98
N GLY A 74 -22.97 30.77 -13.71
CA GLY A 74 -23.23 31.74 -12.65
C GLY A 74 -23.00 31.25 -11.21
N ARG A 75 -22.46 30.04 -11.00
CA ARG A 75 -22.26 29.42 -9.68
C ARG A 75 -20.92 29.79 -9.05
N ASN A 76 -20.82 29.67 -7.73
CA ASN A 76 -19.55 29.74 -7.00
C ASN A 76 -19.05 28.32 -6.69
N VAL A 77 -17.87 28.00 -7.19
CA VAL A 77 -17.22 26.71 -7.06
C VAL A 77 -15.96 26.87 -6.21
N ARG A 78 -15.81 26.00 -5.22
CA ARG A 78 -14.58 25.89 -4.42
C ARG A 78 -14.02 24.48 -4.51
N THR A 79 -12.71 24.41 -4.69
CA THR A 79 -11.88 23.20 -4.70
C THR A 79 -10.86 23.26 -3.56
N VAL A 80 -10.05 22.21 -3.37
CA VAL A 80 -9.06 22.18 -2.27
C VAL A 80 -8.03 23.31 -2.39
N GLU A 81 -7.68 23.69 -3.62
CA GLU A 81 -6.78 24.78 -3.96
C GLU A 81 -7.31 26.14 -3.46
N GLY A 82 -8.64 26.26 -3.27
CA GLY A 82 -9.29 27.47 -2.73
C GLY A 82 -9.29 27.58 -1.21
N LEU A 83 -8.84 26.56 -0.46
CA LEU A 83 -8.83 26.58 1.01
C LEU A 83 -7.66 27.40 1.55
N SER A 84 -6.43 27.06 1.17
CA SER A 84 -5.24 27.79 1.58
C SER A 84 -5.07 29.07 0.77
N LYS A 85 -4.76 30.19 1.43
CA LYS A 85 -4.55 31.49 0.77
C LYS A 85 -3.20 32.07 1.16
N ASN A 86 -2.40 32.50 0.18
CA ASN A 86 -1.08 33.10 0.38
C ASN A 86 -0.16 32.25 1.29
N GLY A 87 -0.15 30.92 1.08
CA GLY A 87 0.65 29.96 1.87
C GLY A 87 0.08 29.64 3.26
N LYS A 88 -1.00 30.29 3.70
CA LYS A 88 -1.61 30.04 5.00
C LYS A 88 -2.69 28.96 4.92
N LEU A 89 -2.53 27.91 5.71
CA LEU A 89 -3.50 26.83 5.87
C LEU A 89 -4.75 27.29 6.63
N THR A 90 -5.91 26.72 6.31
CA THR A 90 -7.11 26.86 7.14
C THR A 90 -6.95 26.10 8.47
N PRO A 91 -7.74 26.41 9.51
CA PRO A 91 -7.75 25.62 10.75
C PRO A 91 -8.01 24.13 10.52
N LEU A 92 -8.84 23.79 9.53
CA LEU A 92 -9.12 22.41 9.14
C LEU A 92 -7.89 21.72 8.53
N GLN A 93 -7.21 22.40 7.60
CA GLN A 93 -5.98 21.89 6.98
C GLN A 93 -4.89 21.67 8.03
N GLN A 94 -4.69 22.62 8.95
CA GLN A 94 -3.72 22.48 10.04
C GLN A 94 -4.10 21.32 10.98
N ALA A 95 -5.37 21.18 11.36
CA ALA A 95 -5.81 20.06 12.19
C ALA A 95 -5.58 18.69 11.52
N PHE A 96 -5.75 18.60 10.19
CA PHE A 96 -5.43 17.38 9.44
C PHE A 96 -3.94 17.03 9.49
N LEU A 97 -3.07 18.04 9.44
CA LEU A 97 -1.63 17.89 9.54
C LEU A 97 -1.21 17.42 10.93
N ASP A 98 -1.67 18.14 11.97
CA ASP A 98 -1.37 17.85 13.38
C ASP A 98 -1.76 16.44 13.79
N GLU A 99 -2.98 16.02 13.42
CA GLU A 99 -3.56 14.74 13.85
C GLU A 99 -3.05 13.54 13.01
N GLY A 100 -2.31 13.80 11.92
CA GLY A 100 -1.91 12.77 10.97
C GLY A 100 -3.11 12.16 10.21
N ALA A 101 -4.11 12.99 9.90
CA ALA A 101 -5.32 12.58 9.20
C ALA A 101 -5.10 12.27 7.71
N ALA A 102 -3.95 12.64 7.15
CA ALA A 102 -3.51 12.29 5.79
C ALA A 102 -2.41 11.22 5.83
N GLN A 103 -2.70 10.03 5.30
CA GLN A 103 -1.70 8.97 5.08
C GLN A 103 -1.14 9.03 3.66
N CYS A 104 -1.80 8.36 2.70
CA CYS A 104 -1.43 8.41 1.29
C CYS A 104 -1.79 9.76 0.65
N GLY A 105 -2.85 10.42 1.14
CA GLY A 105 -3.25 11.76 0.72
C GLY A 105 -4.28 11.82 -0.40
N ILE A 106 -4.52 10.74 -1.16
CA ILE A 106 -5.38 10.80 -2.35
C ILE A 106 -6.85 11.16 -2.04
N CYS A 107 -7.40 10.72 -0.89
CA CYS A 107 -8.76 11.07 -0.49
C CYS A 107 -8.82 12.39 0.30
N THR A 108 -7.66 12.95 0.69
CA THR A 108 -7.57 14.09 1.61
C THR A 108 -8.25 15.34 1.04
N PRO A 109 -8.09 15.73 -0.23
CA PRO A 109 -8.84 16.82 -0.84
C PRO A 109 -10.36 16.67 -0.69
N GLY A 110 -10.91 15.52 -1.05
CA GLY A 110 -12.35 15.26 -0.91
C GLY A 110 -12.84 15.31 0.54
N MET A 111 -12.05 14.77 1.48
CA MET A 111 -12.34 14.84 2.92
C MET A 111 -12.36 16.28 3.44
N LEU A 112 -11.38 17.10 3.02
CA LEU A 112 -11.30 18.51 3.40
C LEU A 112 -12.50 19.30 2.85
N MET A 113 -12.88 19.08 1.59
CA MET A 113 -14.02 19.78 0.99
C MET A 113 -15.35 19.41 1.65
N ALA A 114 -15.54 18.13 1.98
CA ALA A 114 -16.71 17.66 2.71
C ALA A 114 -16.78 18.25 4.13
N ALA A 115 -15.69 18.15 4.89
CA ALA A 115 -15.59 18.71 6.23
C ALA A 115 -15.73 20.23 6.26
N GLN A 116 -15.14 20.95 5.29
CA GLN A 116 -15.27 22.40 5.21
C GLN A 116 -16.72 22.81 4.96
N SER A 117 -17.47 22.06 4.14
CA SER A 117 -18.89 22.34 3.89
C SER A 117 -19.70 22.20 5.18
N LEU A 118 -19.40 21.21 6.02
CA LEU A 118 -20.00 21.10 7.35
C LEU A 118 -19.62 22.29 8.25
N LEU A 119 -18.34 22.64 8.33
CA LEU A 119 -17.84 23.68 9.23
C LEU A 119 -18.33 25.10 8.86
N ASP A 120 -18.55 25.36 7.57
CA ASP A 120 -19.11 26.62 7.08
C ASP A 120 -20.53 26.85 7.61
N HIS A 121 -21.32 25.78 7.79
CA HIS A 121 -22.70 25.83 8.30
C HIS A 121 -22.81 25.56 9.80
N THR A 122 -21.97 24.68 10.32
CA THR A 122 -21.95 24.23 11.72
C THR A 122 -20.52 24.33 12.26
N PRO A 123 -20.11 25.52 12.77
CA PRO A 123 -18.74 25.73 13.21
C PRO A 123 -18.28 24.83 14.37
N LYS A 124 -19.20 24.27 15.16
CA LYS A 124 -18.93 23.36 16.29
C LYS A 124 -19.75 22.07 16.12
N PRO A 125 -19.39 21.19 15.17
CA PRO A 125 -20.18 20.00 14.90
C PRO A 125 -20.01 18.95 16.00
N SER A 126 -21.04 18.14 16.20
CA SER A 126 -20.95 16.89 16.98
C SER A 126 -20.32 15.77 16.14
N GLU A 127 -19.79 14.74 16.80
CA GLU A 127 -19.21 13.57 16.12
C GLU A 127 -20.18 12.91 15.12
N PRO A 128 -21.48 12.68 15.44
CA PRO A 128 -22.42 12.15 14.46
C PRO A 128 -22.58 13.02 13.21
N GLN A 129 -22.56 14.35 13.35
CA GLN A 129 -22.64 15.26 12.20
C GLN A 129 -21.38 15.19 11.33
N VAL A 130 -20.21 15.01 11.95
CA VAL A 130 -18.95 14.79 11.22
C VAL A 130 -19.00 13.47 10.46
N LEU A 131 -19.45 12.39 11.10
CA LEU A 131 -19.56 11.08 10.46
C LEU A 131 -20.54 11.10 9.28
N ASP A 132 -21.68 11.77 9.42
CA ASP A 132 -22.68 11.93 8.36
C ASP A 132 -22.12 12.74 7.18
N ALA A 133 -21.52 13.90 7.46
CA ALA A 133 -20.95 14.77 6.42
C ALA A 133 -19.81 14.13 5.63
N LEU A 134 -19.05 13.21 6.25
CA LEU A 134 -17.96 12.47 5.62
C LEU A 134 -18.41 11.14 5.00
N GLY A 135 -19.66 10.70 5.20
CA GLY A 135 -20.15 9.38 4.81
C GLY A 135 -20.05 9.10 3.30
N GLY A 136 -19.98 10.15 2.48
CA GLY A 136 -19.80 10.08 1.03
C GLY A 136 -18.34 10.01 0.55
N VAL A 137 -17.35 10.07 1.44
CA VAL A 137 -15.93 10.09 1.09
C VAL A 137 -15.21 8.88 1.69
N LEU A 138 -14.66 8.02 0.83
CA LEU A 138 -13.99 6.79 1.25
C LEU A 138 -12.52 7.03 1.56
N CYS A 139 -12.04 6.43 2.65
CA CYS A 139 -10.62 6.33 2.97
C CYS A 139 -10.23 4.88 3.26
N ARG A 140 -9.23 4.37 2.54
CA ARG A 140 -8.70 3.00 2.74
C ARG A 140 -7.54 2.91 3.74
N CYS A 141 -7.03 4.05 4.22
CA CYS A 141 -5.76 4.12 4.98
C CYS A 141 -5.94 4.37 6.48
N THR A 142 -6.83 5.29 6.88
CA THR A 142 -6.78 5.90 8.22
C THR A 142 -7.67 5.23 9.27
N GLY A 143 -8.63 4.40 8.83
CA GLY A 143 -9.72 3.94 9.69
C GLY A 143 -10.64 5.06 10.17
N TYR A 144 -10.62 6.23 9.51
CA TYR A 144 -11.43 7.43 9.75
C TYR A 144 -11.20 8.15 11.10
N THR A 145 -10.74 7.47 12.14
CA THR A 145 -10.63 8.04 13.51
C THR A 145 -9.88 9.37 13.56
N LYS A 146 -8.70 9.46 12.95
CA LYS A 146 -7.90 10.70 12.94
C LYS A 146 -8.53 11.82 12.09
N ILE A 147 -9.27 11.46 11.04
CA ILE A 147 -10.00 12.42 10.20
C ILE A 147 -11.12 13.06 11.03
N VAL A 148 -11.93 12.25 11.70
CA VAL A 148 -13.02 12.75 12.56
C VAL A 148 -12.48 13.64 13.69
N GLN A 149 -11.38 13.22 14.34
CA GLN A 149 -10.71 14.02 15.37
C GLN A 149 -10.23 15.37 14.83
N ALA A 150 -9.63 15.42 13.65
CA ALA A 150 -9.18 16.66 13.02
C ALA A 150 -10.34 17.63 12.74
N VAL A 151 -11.48 17.14 12.23
CA VAL A 151 -12.67 17.97 11.98
C VAL A 151 -13.24 18.53 13.28
N LEU A 152 -13.37 17.70 14.31
CA LEU A 152 -13.85 18.14 15.63
C LEU A 152 -12.93 19.19 16.26
N LYS A 153 -11.60 19.00 16.13
CA LYS A 153 -10.58 19.95 16.61
C LYS A 153 -10.67 21.28 15.87
N ALA A 154 -10.84 21.26 14.55
CA ALA A 154 -10.97 22.46 13.74
C ALA A 154 -12.20 23.31 14.10
N GLY A 155 -13.30 22.67 14.54
CA GLY A 155 -14.50 23.37 14.99
C GLY A 155 -14.40 23.97 16.40
N GLN A 156 -13.44 23.52 17.21
CA GLN A 156 -13.13 24.15 18.48
C GLN A 156 -12.24 25.36 18.19
N SER A 157 -12.66 26.57 18.58
CA SER A 157 -11.83 27.77 18.43
C SER A 157 -10.48 27.55 19.10
N SER A 158 -9.45 27.20 18.34
CA SER A 158 -8.16 26.84 18.89
C SER A 158 -7.42 28.11 19.32
N SER A 159 -7.23 28.30 20.62
CA SER A 159 -6.00 28.93 21.09
C SER A 159 -4.85 28.11 20.52
N SER A 160 -3.97 28.76 19.76
CA SER A 160 -2.72 28.20 19.28
C SER A 160 -1.95 27.59 20.45
N GLN A 161 -2.01 26.27 20.62
CA GLN A 161 -0.97 25.59 21.38
C GLN A 161 0.25 25.61 20.47
N SER A 162 1.24 26.40 20.86
CA SER A 162 2.55 26.43 20.23
C SER A 162 3.07 25.00 20.14
N THR A 163 3.47 24.61 18.93
CA THR A 163 4.34 23.46 18.70
C THR A 163 5.46 23.53 19.74
N PRO A 164 5.71 22.48 20.54
CA PRO A 164 6.84 22.50 21.47
C PRO A 164 8.10 22.85 20.68
N GLU A 165 8.90 23.78 21.20
CA GLU A 165 10.21 24.11 20.62
C GLU A 165 10.93 22.80 20.31
N ILE A 166 11.39 22.66 19.06
CA ILE A 166 12.22 21.55 18.62
C ILE A 166 13.54 21.71 19.40
N ASN A 167 13.58 21.13 20.60
CA ASN A 167 14.80 21.00 21.37
C ASN A 167 15.75 20.14 20.55
N ASN A 168 16.95 20.68 20.36
CA ASN A 168 17.85 20.41 19.26
C ASN A 168 18.56 19.04 19.30
N GLN A 169 17.95 17.95 19.81
CA GLN A 169 18.72 16.70 20.01
C GLN A 169 18.11 15.35 19.64
N LYS A 170 16.78 15.13 19.45
CA LYS A 170 16.25 13.83 18.91
C LYS A 170 14.89 13.96 18.21
N SER A 171 14.82 13.47 16.97
CA SER A 171 13.64 13.38 16.12
C SER A 171 12.90 12.05 16.29
N VAL A 172 13.60 10.93 16.49
CA VAL A 172 12.98 9.61 16.67
C VAL A 172 12.15 9.57 17.96
N GLY A 173 10.91 9.11 17.84
CA GLY A 173 9.93 9.03 18.93
C GLY A 173 9.04 10.26 19.06
N THR A 174 9.33 11.34 18.33
CA THR A 174 8.47 12.54 18.28
C THR A 174 7.26 12.32 17.36
N ARG A 175 6.21 13.13 17.56
CA ARG A 175 5.03 13.21 16.68
C ARG A 175 5.26 14.23 15.57
N MET A 176 6.40 14.13 14.89
CA MET A 176 6.73 14.98 13.74
C MET A 176 5.63 14.84 12.67
N GLU A 177 5.22 15.98 12.11
CA GLU A 177 4.34 16.03 10.95
C GLU A 177 4.97 15.28 9.77
N LYS A 178 4.14 14.78 8.86
CA LYS A 178 4.67 14.12 7.67
C LYS A 178 5.44 15.15 6.82
N VAL A 179 6.65 14.79 6.39
CA VAL A 179 7.47 15.65 5.50
C VAL A 179 6.81 15.90 4.14
N ASP A 180 5.85 15.06 3.75
CA ASP A 180 5.02 15.19 2.55
C ASP A 180 3.56 15.57 2.89
N GLY A 181 3.29 15.96 4.14
CA GLY A 181 1.94 16.24 4.65
C GLY A 181 1.32 17.50 4.05
N TYR A 182 2.10 18.58 3.93
CA TYR A 182 1.65 19.88 3.41
C TYR A 182 1.05 19.73 2.01
N LYS A 183 1.79 19.15 1.06
CA LYS A 183 1.35 18.95 -0.32
C LYS A 183 0.05 18.12 -0.41
N LYS A 184 -0.15 17.16 0.50
CA LYS A 184 -1.36 16.33 0.52
C LYS A 184 -2.60 17.08 1.00
N ILE A 185 -2.46 18.06 1.90
CA ILE A 185 -3.58 18.85 2.43
C ILE A 185 -3.88 20.09 1.59
N THR A 186 -2.94 20.57 0.78
CA THR A 186 -3.15 21.66 -0.19
C THR A 186 -3.61 21.16 -1.56
N GLY A 187 -3.47 19.86 -1.83
CA GLY A 187 -3.79 19.25 -3.12
C GLY A 187 -2.64 19.27 -4.13
N GLU A 188 -1.47 19.78 -3.73
CA GLU A 188 -0.25 19.92 -4.54
C GLU A 188 0.55 18.61 -4.69
N GLU A 189 0.21 17.56 -3.94
CA GLU A 189 0.86 16.26 -4.08
C GLU A 189 0.52 15.61 -5.43
N ILE A 190 1.54 15.09 -6.10
CA ILE A 190 1.44 14.62 -7.49
C ILE A 190 1.36 13.09 -7.55
N PHE A 191 0.17 12.59 -7.88
CA PHE A 191 -0.11 11.18 -8.11
C PHE A 191 0.04 10.80 -9.59
N GLY A 192 -0.04 9.51 -9.93
CA GLY A 192 0.26 9.02 -11.28
C GLY A 192 -0.62 9.62 -12.38
N ALA A 193 -1.85 10.01 -12.02
CA ALA A 193 -2.84 10.62 -12.94
C ALA A 193 -2.74 12.16 -13.03
N ASP A 194 -1.94 12.81 -12.20
CA ASP A 194 -1.94 14.27 -12.05
C ASP A 194 -1.05 15.00 -13.06
N GLN A 195 -0.09 14.32 -13.68
CA GLN A 195 0.80 14.95 -14.66
C GLN A 195 1.21 14.00 -15.78
N ALA A 196 1.42 14.57 -16.95
CA ALA A 196 2.08 13.98 -18.11
C ALA A 196 2.63 15.11 -18.99
N PRO A 197 3.57 14.83 -19.91
CA PRO A 197 3.94 15.80 -20.95
C PRO A 197 2.73 16.27 -21.75
N GLU A 198 2.69 17.56 -22.13
CA GLU A 198 1.52 18.17 -22.81
C GLU A 198 1.18 17.48 -24.14
N ASP A 199 2.17 16.93 -24.84
CA ASP A 199 2.04 16.23 -26.12
C ASP A 199 1.78 14.72 -25.99
N ALA A 200 1.54 14.24 -24.77
CA ALA A 200 1.35 12.82 -24.48
C ALA A 200 0.08 12.24 -25.12
N LEU A 201 0.24 11.11 -25.81
CA LEU A 201 -0.89 10.30 -26.29
C LEU A 201 -1.54 9.53 -25.14
N TRP A 202 -2.80 9.16 -25.32
CA TRP A 202 -3.53 8.30 -24.40
C TRP A 202 -3.43 6.84 -24.79
N LEU A 203 -3.31 5.97 -23.80
CA LEU A 203 -3.35 4.51 -23.96
C LEU A 203 -4.56 3.92 -23.24
N ARG A 204 -5.32 3.07 -23.94
CA ARG A 204 -6.39 2.23 -23.37
C ARG A 204 -6.11 0.76 -23.63
N ALA A 205 -6.00 -0.06 -22.58
CA ALA A 205 -5.91 -1.50 -22.72
C ALA A 205 -7.30 -2.10 -23.01
N VAL A 206 -7.38 -2.99 -23.99
CA VAL A 206 -8.57 -3.78 -24.31
C VAL A 206 -8.45 -5.12 -23.61
N ARG A 207 -9.49 -5.53 -22.89
CA ARG A 207 -9.42 -6.65 -21.93
C ARG A 207 -10.45 -7.71 -22.21
N SER A 208 -10.10 -8.96 -21.87
CA SER A 208 -11.02 -10.07 -22.06
C SER A 208 -12.24 -10.01 -21.14
N PRO A 209 -13.45 -10.24 -21.66
CA PRO A 209 -14.63 -10.48 -20.85
C PRO A 209 -14.72 -11.92 -20.34
N HIS A 210 -13.85 -12.83 -20.78
CA HIS A 210 -13.93 -14.26 -20.50
C HIS A 210 -12.84 -14.73 -19.53
N PRO A 211 -13.16 -15.69 -18.64
CA PRO A 211 -12.16 -16.35 -17.78
C PRO A 211 -11.18 -17.21 -18.60
N ARG A 212 -11.64 -17.77 -19.72
CA ARG A 212 -10.84 -18.60 -20.62
C ARG A 212 -11.48 -18.58 -22.00
N ALA A 213 -10.71 -18.20 -23.01
CA ALA A 213 -11.17 -18.17 -24.39
C ALA A 213 -9.98 -18.16 -25.35
N LYS A 214 -10.19 -18.62 -26.59
CA LYS A 214 -9.36 -18.18 -27.71
C LYS A 214 -9.96 -16.90 -28.29
N PHE A 215 -9.13 -16.09 -28.95
CA PHE A 215 -9.63 -14.91 -29.63
C PHE A 215 -8.86 -14.59 -30.90
N THR A 216 -9.49 -13.79 -31.75
CA THR A 216 -8.86 -13.14 -32.92
C THR A 216 -9.32 -11.69 -32.97
N HIS A 217 -8.56 -10.84 -33.66
CA HIS A 217 -8.89 -9.42 -33.87
C HIS A 217 -8.74 -9.04 -35.35
N ALA A 218 -9.31 -7.90 -35.73
CA ALA A 218 -9.10 -7.32 -37.04
C ALA A 218 -7.66 -6.85 -37.23
N ASP A 219 -7.24 -6.70 -38.47
CA ASP A 219 -5.97 -6.06 -38.83
C ASP A 219 -5.89 -4.64 -38.22
N PRO A 220 -4.88 -4.36 -37.36
CA PRO A 220 -4.64 -3.04 -36.78
C PRO A 220 -4.75 -1.87 -37.75
N GLU A 221 -4.24 -2.04 -38.98
CA GLU A 221 -4.23 -0.96 -39.99
C GLU A 221 -5.65 -0.59 -40.47
N LYS A 222 -6.58 -1.55 -40.48
CA LYS A 222 -7.98 -1.27 -40.84
C LYS A 222 -8.70 -0.50 -39.73
N VAL A 223 -8.36 -0.77 -38.47
CA VAL A 223 -8.90 -0.02 -37.33
C VAL A 223 -8.43 1.43 -37.40
N LEU A 224 -7.13 1.65 -37.65
CA LEU A 224 -6.54 3.00 -37.76
C LEU A 224 -7.20 3.83 -38.86
N GLN A 225 -7.53 3.24 -40.01
CA GLN A 225 -8.23 3.93 -41.11
C GLN A 225 -9.61 4.46 -40.72
N ASN A 226 -10.30 3.82 -39.77
CA ASN A 226 -11.64 4.22 -39.32
C ASN A 226 -11.62 5.28 -38.22
N TYR A 227 -10.48 5.46 -37.53
CA TYR A 227 -10.33 6.37 -36.40
C TYR A 227 -9.09 7.27 -36.60
N PRO A 228 -9.23 8.43 -37.27
CA PRO A 228 -8.08 9.28 -37.62
C PRO A 228 -7.23 9.76 -36.43
N GLY A 229 -7.79 9.86 -35.23
CA GLY A 229 -7.06 10.24 -34.03
C GLY A 229 -6.40 9.07 -33.28
N LEU A 230 -6.63 7.84 -33.73
CA LEU A 230 -5.90 6.67 -33.28
C LEU A 230 -4.57 6.58 -34.04
N VAL A 231 -3.47 6.45 -33.31
CA VAL A 231 -2.10 6.44 -33.85
C VAL A 231 -1.56 5.02 -33.98
N ARG A 232 -1.89 4.13 -33.04
CA ARG A 232 -1.42 2.74 -33.03
C ARG A 232 -2.41 1.81 -32.33
N VAL A 233 -2.49 0.58 -32.79
CA VAL A 233 -3.05 -0.55 -32.05
C VAL A 233 -1.91 -1.53 -31.80
N LEU A 234 -1.54 -1.73 -30.55
CA LEU A 234 -0.49 -2.65 -30.12
C LEU A 234 -1.07 -4.05 -29.87
N THR A 235 -0.29 -5.04 -30.27
CA THR A 235 -0.56 -6.47 -30.15
C THR A 235 0.60 -7.16 -29.43
N ALA A 236 0.45 -8.45 -29.13
CA ALA A 236 1.52 -9.28 -28.59
C ALA A 236 2.81 -9.28 -29.46
N ASP A 237 2.66 -9.10 -30.78
CA ASP A 237 3.78 -9.13 -31.73
C ASP A 237 4.61 -7.83 -31.75
N ASP A 238 4.10 -6.75 -31.15
CA ASP A 238 4.85 -5.50 -31.01
C ASP A 238 5.88 -5.58 -29.87
N VAL A 239 5.78 -6.55 -28.95
CA VAL A 239 6.71 -6.69 -27.81
C VAL A 239 8.09 -7.15 -28.30
N PRO A 240 9.15 -6.33 -28.16
CA PRO A 240 10.44 -6.61 -28.79
C PRO A 240 11.30 -7.63 -28.02
N GLY A 241 11.13 -7.72 -26.70
CA GLY A 241 11.81 -8.69 -25.84
C GLY A 241 10.92 -9.88 -25.52
N ASN A 242 10.76 -10.18 -24.23
CA ASN A 242 9.91 -11.26 -23.77
C ASN A 242 8.47 -10.75 -23.51
N ASN A 243 7.48 -11.33 -24.19
CA ASN A 243 6.05 -11.06 -23.94
C ASN A 243 5.54 -11.79 -22.69
N GLY A 244 6.24 -11.59 -21.58
CA GLY A 244 5.95 -12.19 -20.28
C GLY A 244 6.62 -11.37 -19.19
N PHE A 245 5.91 -11.07 -18.12
CA PHE A 245 6.43 -10.40 -16.93
C PHE A 245 5.99 -11.14 -15.67
N GLY A 246 6.65 -10.86 -14.56
CA GLY A 246 6.31 -11.45 -13.28
C GLY A 246 7.32 -11.10 -12.19
N ILE A 247 6.94 -11.30 -10.94
CA ILE A 247 7.76 -10.87 -9.80
C ILE A 247 9.02 -11.72 -9.59
N TYR A 248 9.04 -12.96 -10.08
CA TYR A 248 10.16 -13.89 -9.89
C TYR A 248 11.08 -13.84 -11.11
N PRO A 249 12.41 -13.91 -10.94
CA PRO A 249 13.34 -13.89 -12.06
C PRO A 249 13.10 -14.98 -13.11
N HIS A 250 12.60 -16.15 -12.68
CA HIS A 250 12.40 -17.33 -13.53
C HIS A 250 10.93 -17.61 -13.88
N ILE A 251 9.98 -16.83 -13.38
CA ILE A 251 8.55 -17.00 -13.67
C ILE A 251 8.02 -15.70 -14.28
N LYS A 252 7.91 -15.70 -15.62
CA LYS A 252 7.47 -14.58 -16.46
C LYS A 252 6.19 -14.97 -17.21
N ASP A 253 5.21 -15.45 -16.46
CA ASP A 253 4.07 -16.21 -16.99
C ASP A 253 2.88 -15.35 -17.39
N GLN A 254 2.81 -14.09 -16.96
CA GLN A 254 1.77 -13.16 -17.37
C GLN A 254 2.20 -12.36 -18.61
N PRO A 255 1.45 -12.43 -19.73
CA PRO A 255 1.81 -11.70 -20.94
C PRO A 255 1.55 -10.20 -20.81
N VAL A 256 2.33 -9.38 -21.52
CA VAL A 256 2.07 -7.94 -21.67
C VAL A 256 0.74 -7.73 -22.41
N LEU A 257 0.62 -8.43 -23.54
CA LEU A 257 -0.62 -8.58 -24.30
C LEU A 257 -0.76 -10.05 -24.67
N ALA A 258 -1.91 -10.66 -24.36
CA ALA A 258 -2.22 -12.01 -24.78
C ALA A 258 -2.27 -12.09 -26.31
N LYS A 259 -1.86 -13.23 -26.88
CA LYS A 259 -1.75 -13.42 -28.33
C LYS A 259 -2.95 -14.15 -28.93
N ASP A 260 -3.17 -15.40 -28.52
CA ASP A 260 -4.18 -16.28 -29.13
C ASP A 260 -5.27 -16.71 -28.15
N HIS A 261 -4.97 -16.69 -26.84
CA HIS A 261 -5.86 -17.13 -25.79
C HIS A 261 -5.67 -16.32 -24.52
N VAL A 262 -6.72 -16.32 -23.71
CA VAL A 262 -6.77 -15.65 -22.41
C VAL A 262 -7.02 -16.67 -21.31
N ARG A 263 -6.51 -16.37 -20.12
CA ARG A 263 -6.53 -17.21 -18.93
C ARG A 263 -7.33 -16.61 -17.76
N PHE A 264 -7.73 -15.35 -17.83
CA PHE A 264 -8.65 -14.76 -16.87
C PHE A 264 -9.44 -13.58 -17.46
N ARG A 265 -10.57 -13.27 -16.81
CA ARG A 265 -11.38 -12.09 -17.15
C ARG A 265 -10.63 -10.83 -16.69
N GLY A 266 -10.33 -9.94 -17.63
CA GLY A 266 -9.51 -8.74 -17.37
C GLY A 266 -8.13 -8.78 -18.02
N GLU A 267 -7.75 -9.89 -18.65
CA GLU A 267 -6.47 -10.02 -19.36
C GLU A 267 -6.39 -9.08 -20.55
N ALA A 268 -5.29 -8.33 -20.68
CA ALA A 268 -5.09 -7.41 -21.79
C ALA A 268 -4.77 -8.17 -23.09
N VAL A 269 -5.48 -7.83 -24.17
CA VAL A 269 -5.31 -8.46 -25.50
C VAL A 269 -4.79 -7.48 -26.56
N LEU A 270 -5.16 -6.20 -26.46
CA LEU A 270 -4.70 -5.13 -27.35
C LEU A 270 -4.48 -3.86 -26.51
N ALA A 271 -3.67 -2.92 -27.01
CA ALA A 271 -3.62 -1.56 -26.45
C ALA A 271 -3.78 -0.51 -27.55
N LEU A 272 -4.75 0.39 -27.36
CA LEU A 272 -5.05 1.48 -28.29
C LEU A 272 -4.28 2.71 -27.86
N VAL A 273 -3.61 3.39 -28.81
CA VAL A 273 -2.83 4.60 -28.53
C VAL A 273 -3.24 5.71 -29.50
N GLY A 274 -3.61 6.88 -28.98
CA GLY A 274 -4.11 8.00 -29.79
C GLY A 274 -4.48 9.24 -28.97
N ASP A 275 -5.27 10.15 -29.54
CA ASP A 275 -5.95 11.15 -28.73
C ASP A 275 -7.02 10.51 -27.82
N ARG A 276 -7.40 11.22 -26.76
CA ARG A 276 -8.33 10.70 -25.74
C ARG A 276 -9.66 10.27 -26.33
N GLU A 277 -10.25 11.13 -27.15
CA GLU A 277 -11.57 10.91 -27.73
C GLU A 277 -11.58 9.64 -28.60
N SER A 278 -10.55 9.46 -29.41
CA SER A 278 -10.39 8.31 -30.29
C SER A 278 -10.23 7.02 -29.50
N VAL A 279 -9.31 6.96 -28.53
CA VAL A 279 -9.10 5.72 -27.75
C VAL A 279 -10.32 5.35 -26.91
N GLU A 280 -11.09 6.33 -26.42
CA GLU A 280 -12.33 6.08 -25.67
C GLU A 280 -13.50 5.68 -26.57
N SER A 281 -13.52 6.12 -27.84
CA SER A 281 -14.63 5.88 -28.77
C SER A 281 -14.68 4.49 -29.42
N VAL A 282 -13.52 3.84 -29.57
CA VAL A 282 -13.43 2.52 -30.22
C VAL A 282 -14.14 1.47 -29.37
N SER A 283 -15.03 0.67 -29.97
CA SER A 283 -15.69 -0.47 -29.31
C SER A 283 -14.98 -1.79 -29.62
N ASP A 284 -15.31 -2.85 -28.87
CA ASP A 284 -14.79 -4.21 -29.14
C ASP A 284 -15.19 -4.73 -30.53
N ASP A 285 -16.36 -4.33 -31.03
CA ASP A 285 -16.84 -4.69 -32.37
C ASP A 285 -16.00 -4.02 -33.47
N ASP A 286 -15.58 -2.77 -33.25
CA ASP A 286 -14.73 -2.01 -34.19
C ASP A 286 -13.34 -2.64 -34.31
N LEU A 287 -12.88 -3.33 -33.26
CA LEU A 287 -11.63 -4.10 -33.23
C LEU A 287 -11.77 -5.48 -33.90
N GLY A 288 -12.99 -5.86 -34.32
CA GLY A 288 -13.26 -7.16 -34.90
C GLY A 288 -12.95 -8.32 -33.96
N LEU A 289 -13.06 -8.11 -32.63
CA LEU A 289 -12.76 -9.14 -31.65
C LEU A 289 -13.76 -10.29 -31.74
N ARG A 290 -13.25 -11.50 -31.98
CA ARG A 290 -14.05 -12.74 -31.99
C ARG A 290 -13.55 -13.67 -30.91
N TRP A 291 -14.44 -14.06 -30.01
CA TRP A 291 -14.14 -14.92 -28.88
C TRP A 291 -14.68 -16.33 -29.09
N GLU A 292 -13.88 -17.33 -28.74
CA GLU A 292 -14.29 -18.73 -28.59
C GLU A 292 -14.12 -19.11 -27.11
N PRO A 293 -15.17 -18.93 -26.27
CA PRO A 293 -15.11 -19.26 -24.86
C PRO A 293 -14.85 -20.75 -24.63
N LEU A 294 -13.95 -21.05 -23.70
CA LEU A 294 -13.60 -22.42 -23.31
C LEU A 294 -14.04 -22.69 -21.87
N GLU A 295 -14.24 -23.96 -21.54
CA GLU A 295 -14.52 -24.36 -20.16
C GLU A 295 -13.32 -24.00 -19.25
N ALA A 296 -13.61 -23.29 -18.17
CA ALA A 296 -12.60 -22.67 -17.32
C ALA A 296 -12.35 -23.51 -16.05
N VAL A 297 -11.08 -23.67 -15.68
CA VAL A 297 -10.67 -24.24 -14.39
C VAL A 297 -11.10 -23.26 -13.29
N ARG A 298 -12.04 -23.63 -12.43
CA ARG A 298 -12.59 -22.74 -11.39
C ARG A 298 -12.60 -23.42 -10.02
N GLY A 299 -12.31 -22.65 -8.98
CA GLY A 299 -12.26 -23.14 -7.61
C GLY A 299 -11.20 -24.21 -7.39
N TRP A 300 -11.20 -24.77 -6.18
CA TRP A 300 -10.19 -25.75 -5.75
C TRP A 300 -10.41 -27.12 -6.40
N GLU A 301 -11.67 -27.58 -6.49
CA GLU A 301 -12.03 -28.85 -7.13
C GLU A 301 -11.67 -28.83 -8.62
N GLY A 302 -11.94 -27.72 -9.31
CA GLY A 302 -11.60 -27.57 -10.73
C GLY A 302 -10.10 -27.71 -10.94
N ALA A 303 -9.29 -26.98 -10.16
CA ALA A 303 -7.84 -27.03 -10.23
C ALA A 303 -7.27 -28.45 -10.04
N LEU A 304 -7.79 -29.18 -9.05
CA LEU A 304 -7.28 -30.49 -8.63
C LEU A 304 -7.87 -31.67 -9.40
N SER A 305 -8.93 -31.47 -10.19
CA SER A 305 -9.65 -32.58 -10.82
C SER A 305 -8.90 -33.28 -11.95
N GLY A 306 -7.98 -32.58 -12.63
CA GLY A 306 -7.30 -33.06 -13.84
C GLY A 306 -8.22 -33.31 -15.05
N LYS A 307 -9.49 -32.83 -15.00
CA LYS A 307 -10.49 -33.08 -16.06
C LYS A 307 -10.39 -32.12 -17.24
N LEU A 308 -9.86 -30.92 -17.01
CA LEU A 308 -9.64 -29.90 -18.01
C LEU A 308 -8.15 -29.76 -18.26
N GLU A 309 -7.80 -29.29 -19.45
CA GLU A 309 -6.43 -28.82 -19.74
C GLU A 309 -5.97 -27.83 -18.65
N PRO A 310 -4.71 -27.94 -18.19
CA PRO A 310 -4.18 -27.08 -17.16
C PRO A 310 -4.19 -25.61 -17.58
N VAL A 311 -4.30 -24.71 -16.61
CA VAL A 311 -4.28 -23.25 -16.82
C VAL A 311 -2.97 -22.82 -17.50
N GLN A 312 -1.88 -23.47 -17.10
CA GLN A 312 -0.55 -23.30 -17.67
C GLN A 312 0.02 -24.68 -18.02
N ALA A 313 0.36 -24.90 -19.30
CA ALA A 313 0.79 -26.20 -19.81
C ALA A 313 2.03 -26.76 -19.09
N GLN A 314 2.91 -25.88 -18.59
CA GLN A 314 4.10 -26.23 -17.83
C GLN A 314 3.83 -26.70 -16.39
N ILE A 315 2.61 -26.53 -15.88
CA ILE A 315 2.17 -26.97 -14.53
C ILE A 315 0.95 -27.88 -14.71
N PRO A 316 1.16 -29.16 -15.07
CA PRO A 316 0.09 -30.06 -15.53
C PRO A 316 -0.93 -30.43 -14.44
N ASP A 317 -0.59 -30.27 -13.16
CA ASP A 317 -1.47 -30.55 -12.03
C ASP A 317 -2.13 -29.28 -11.45
N ASN A 318 -1.93 -28.11 -12.09
CA ASN A 318 -2.32 -26.79 -11.58
C ASN A 318 -1.80 -26.44 -10.17
N VAL A 319 -0.82 -27.18 -9.63
CA VAL A 319 -0.22 -26.87 -8.32
C VAL A 319 1.09 -26.10 -8.55
N LEU A 320 1.00 -24.78 -8.58
CA LEU A 320 2.11 -23.87 -8.80
C LEU A 320 3.22 -24.03 -7.74
N ALA A 321 2.84 -24.14 -6.47
CA ALA A 321 3.77 -24.28 -5.36
C ALA A 321 3.16 -25.08 -4.22
N ARG A 322 4.03 -25.77 -3.47
CA ARG A 322 3.67 -26.53 -2.26
C ARG A 322 4.47 -25.97 -1.10
N GLY A 323 3.79 -25.63 -0.01
CA GLY A 323 4.40 -25.28 1.27
C GLY A 323 4.30 -26.43 2.24
N PHE A 324 5.26 -26.48 3.16
CA PHE A 324 5.39 -27.54 4.16
C PHE A 324 5.98 -26.94 5.43
N LEU A 325 5.67 -27.52 6.59
CA LEU A 325 6.39 -27.35 7.84
C LEU A 325 6.10 -28.55 8.73
N LYS A 326 7.14 -29.13 9.33
CA LYS A 326 7.00 -30.19 10.32
C LYS A 326 7.91 -29.95 11.52
N LYS A 327 7.31 -29.95 12.71
CA LYS A 327 7.98 -29.95 14.01
C LYS A 327 7.45 -31.12 14.81
N SER A 328 8.31 -32.10 15.07
CA SER A 328 7.95 -33.31 15.84
C SER A 328 6.78 -34.10 15.21
N ASP A 329 6.03 -34.87 16.01
CA ASP A 329 4.98 -35.79 15.55
C ASP A 329 3.60 -35.37 16.09
N VAL A 330 2.72 -34.93 15.19
CA VAL A 330 1.37 -34.50 15.55
C VAL A 330 0.43 -35.66 15.84
N GLU A 331 0.64 -36.84 15.24
CA GLU A 331 -0.26 -37.99 15.42
C GLU A 331 -0.17 -38.53 16.85
N ILE A 332 1.05 -38.68 17.36
CA ILE A 332 1.30 -39.07 18.75
C ILE A 332 0.71 -38.01 19.69
N ALA A 333 0.97 -36.74 19.42
CA ALA A 333 0.51 -35.64 20.28
C ALA A 333 -1.02 -35.49 20.32
N PHE A 334 -1.74 -35.81 19.24
CA PHE A 334 -3.20 -35.83 19.24
C PHE A 334 -3.76 -37.05 19.99
N ALA A 335 -3.10 -38.21 19.92
CA ALA A 335 -3.51 -39.40 20.66
C ALA A 335 -3.38 -39.22 22.18
N GLU A 336 -2.43 -38.40 22.61
CA GLU A 336 -2.16 -38.09 24.03
C GLU A 336 -2.90 -36.82 24.53
N ALA A 337 -3.55 -36.06 23.65
CA ALA A 337 -4.26 -34.85 24.03
C ALA A 337 -5.58 -35.16 24.76
N ASP A 338 -5.87 -34.44 25.84
CA ASP A 338 -7.14 -34.58 26.57
C ASP A 338 -8.31 -33.98 25.78
N PHE A 339 -8.06 -32.89 25.05
CA PHE A 339 -9.04 -32.24 24.18
C PHE A 339 -8.47 -32.01 22.80
N VAL A 340 -9.31 -32.32 21.80
CA VAL A 340 -9.03 -32.09 20.39
C VAL A 340 -10.23 -31.38 19.75
N VAL A 341 -9.95 -30.39 18.91
CA VAL A 341 -10.93 -29.66 18.10
C VAL A 341 -10.42 -29.56 16.66
N GLU A 342 -11.35 -29.49 15.72
CA GLU A 342 -11.06 -29.39 14.29
C GLU A 342 -12.12 -28.57 13.59
N GLY A 343 -11.74 -27.90 12.51
CA GLY A 343 -12.65 -27.06 11.74
C GLY A 343 -12.23 -26.91 10.28
N GLN A 344 -13.16 -26.38 9.49
CA GLN A 344 -12.95 -26.04 8.09
C GLN A 344 -13.48 -24.63 7.82
N TRP A 345 -12.73 -23.87 7.01
CA TRP A 345 -13.06 -22.49 6.69
C TRP A 345 -12.73 -22.17 5.24
N THR A 346 -13.39 -21.16 4.71
CA THR A 346 -13.07 -20.58 3.40
C THR A 346 -13.03 -19.07 3.49
N THR A 347 -12.15 -18.43 2.73
CA THR A 347 -12.17 -16.97 2.52
C THR A 347 -12.41 -16.63 1.06
N SER A 348 -13.07 -15.51 0.80
CA SER A 348 -13.27 -14.97 -0.54
C SER A 348 -12.02 -14.25 -1.06
N ALA A 349 -12.04 -13.88 -2.34
CA ALA A 349 -11.11 -12.91 -2.89
C ALA A 349 -11.42 -11.53 -2.29
N VAL A 350 -10.38 -10.80 -1.90
CA VAL A 350 -10.51 -9.42 -1.40
C VAL A 350 -9.70 -8.47 -2.27
N GLU A 351 -10.36 -7.41 -2.72
CA GLU A 351 -9.75 -6.32 -3.47
C GLU A 351 -9.07 -5.31 -2.54
N HIS A 352 -7.89 -4.83 -2.93
CA HIS A 352 -7.13 -3.84 -2.16
C HIS A 352 -7.94 -2.57 -1.94
N GLY A 353 -8.64 -2.12 -2.98
CA GLY A 353 -9.53 -0.97 -2.92
C GLY A 353 -8.79 0.34 -2.62
N TYR A 354 -7.55 0.47 -3.08
CA TYR A 354 -6.85 1.75 -3.08
C TYR A 354 -7.63 2.77 -3.91
N ILE A 355 -7.72 4.00 -3.40
CA ILE A 355 -8.59 5.03 -3.99
C ILE A 355 -8.02 5.54 -5.32
N GLU A 356 -6.70 5.58 -5.48
CA GLU A 356 -6.01 5.90 -6.74
C GLU A 356 -5.88 4.64 -7.61
N PRO A 357 -6.55 4.54 -8.76
CA PRO A 357 -6.26 3.52 -9.76
C PRO A 357 -4.80 3.56 -10.23
N GLU A 358 -4.38 2.55 -10.96
CA GLU A 358 -3.08 2.51 -11.60
C GLU A 358 -3.00 3.61 -12.68
N ALA A 359 -1.96 4.44 -12.61
CA ALA A 359 -1.78 5.58 -13.50
C ALA A 359 -0.31 5.93 -13.69
N GLY A 360 0.03 6.45 -14.87
CA GLY A 360 1.37 6.95 -15.16
C GLY A 360 1.59 7.26 -16.65
N TYR A 361 2.81 7.66 -16.98
CA TYR A 361 3.25 7.86 -18.36
C TYR A 361 4.68 7.37 -18.57
N ALA A 362 5.04 7.13 -19.82
CA ALA A 362 6.42 6.92 -20.24
C ALA A 362 6.80 7.91 -21.34
N ARG A 363 8.08 8.26 -21.41
CA ARG A 363 8.68 9.01 -22.52
C ARG A 363 10.06 8.46 -22.85
N LYS A 364 10.41 8.50 -24.13
CA LYS A 364 11.74 8.14 -24.61
C LYS A 364 12.62 9.40 -24.67
N ILE A 365 13.81 9.35 -24.08
CA ILE A 365 14.84 10.39 -24.17
C ILE A 365 16.10 9.76 -24.76
N GLY A 366 16.36 10.03 -26.04
CA GLY A 366 17.43 9.36 -26.77
C GLY A 366 17.23 7.84 -26.80
N GLN A 367 18.12 7.11 -26.12
CA GLN A 367 18.05 5.64 -26.00
C GLN A 367 17.60 5.17 -24.61
N ARG A 368 17.04 6.07 -23.78
CA ARG A 368 16.50 5.74 -22.46
C ARG A 368 14.98 5.95 -22.42
N LEU A 369 14.30 5.17 -21.59
CA LEU A 369 12.90 5.36 -21.20
C LEU A 369 12.85 5.92 -19.78
N GLU A 370 12.10 7.00 -19.61
CA GLU A 370 11.67 7.46 -18.30
C GLU A 370 10.20 7.10 -18.11
N ILE A 371 9.87 6.48 -16.97
CA ILE A 371 8.53 6.02 -16.64
C ILE A 371 8.11 6.63 -15.30
N PHE A 372 7.14 7.54 -15.35
CA PHE A 372 6.51 8.12 -14.17
C PHE A 372 5.26 7.31 -13.80
N VAL A 373 5.25 6.63 -12.66
CA VAL A 373 4.18 5.66 -12.32
C VAL A 373 3.98 5.47 -10.83
N CYS A 374 2.75 5.14 -10.41
CA CYS A 374 2.45 4.75 -9.04
C CYS A 374 2.85 3.27 -8.77
N THR A 375 3.97 3.06 -8.07
CA THR A 375 4.55 1.72 -7.83
C THR A 375 5.07 1.53 -6.40
N GLN A 376 5.10 0.29 -5.91
CA GLN A 376 5.79 -0.10 -4.68
C GLN A 376 7.21 -0.63 -4.92
N THR A 377 7.62 -0.82 -6.19
CA THR A 377 8.78 -1.64 -6.57
C THR A 377 9.59 -1.06 -7.73
N PRO A 378 10.11 0.18 -7.64
CA PRO A 378 10.77 0.84 -8.77
C PRO A 378 11.90 0.02 -9.41
N TYR A 379 12.71 -0.66 -8.61
CA TYR A 379 13.81 -1.49 -9.12
C TYR A 379 13.35 -2.79 -9.80
N MET A 380 12.24 -3.39 -9.34
CA MET A 380 11.66 -4.55 -10.03
C MET A 380 10.99 -4.09 -11.33
N ASP A 381 10.25 -2.98 -11.30
CA ASP A 381 9.64 -2.39 -12.50
C ASP A 381 10.70 -2.11 -13.56
N ARG A 382 11.87 -1.57 -13.17
CA ARG A 382 13.01 -1.35 -14.06
C ARG A 382 13.48 -2.63 -14.72
N ALA A 383 13.70 -3.70 -13.94
CA ALA A 383 14.16 -4.98 -14.45
C ALA A 383 13.13 -5.66 -15.37
N GLU A 384 11.85 -5.63 -14.97
CA GLU A 384 10.76 -6.24 -15.74
C GLU A 384 10.47 -5.49 -17.04
N VAL A 385 10.49 -4.16 -17.04
CA VAL A 385 10.35 -3.39 -18.28
C VAL A 385 11.55 -3.62 -19.19
N ALA A 386 12.78 -3.64 -18.66
CA ALA A 386 13.97 -3.88 -19.46
C ALA A 386 13.91 -5.23 -20.21
N GLN A 387 13.48 -6.31 -19.54
CA GLN A 387 13.37 -7.63 -20.19
C GLN A 387 12.20 -7.71 -21.18
N VAL A 388 11.07 -7.04 -20.91
CA VAL A 388 9.97 -6.91 -21.89
C VAL A 388 10.45 -6.16 -23.13
N MET A 389 11.26 -5.11 -22.94
CA MET A 389 11.76 -4.26 -24.03
C MET A 389 13.00 -4.83 -24.73
N GLY A 390 13.65 -5.86 -24.16
CA GLY A 390 14.89 -6.41 -24.70
C GLY A 390 16.08 -5.44 -24.65
N VAL A 391 16.12 -4.56 -23.64
CA VAL A 391 17.15 -3.51 -23.47
C VAL A 391 17.90 -3.68 -22.14
N ASP A 392 19.01 -2.96 -21.99
CA ASP A 392 19.74 -2.93 -20.71
C ASP A 392 18.91 -2.22 -19.62
N PRO A 393 18.88 -2.71 -18.37
CA PRO A 393 18.20 -2.02 -17.26
C PRO A 393 18.64 -0.57 -17.05
N GLU A 394 19.87 -0.19 -17.39
CA GLU A 394 20.35 1.20 -17.35
C GLU A 394 19.64 2.10 -18.36
N GLN A 395 19.04 1.55 -19.40
CA GLN A 395 18.21 2.29 -20.35
C GLN A 395 16.82 2.59 -19.79
N ILE A 396 16.44 2.06 -18.63
CA ILE A 396 15.14 2.29 -18.00
C ILE A 396 15.33 3.07 -16.70
N ARG A 397 14.61 4.20 -16.57
CA ARG A 397 14.48 4.96 -15.34
C ARG A 397 13.04 4.93 -14.87
N ILE A 398 12.82 4.45 -13.65
CA ILE A 398 11.53 4.54 -12.98
C ILE A 398 11.55 5.76 -12.06
N ILE A 399 10.57 6.65 -12.24
CA ILE A 399 10.36 7.85 -11.45
C ILE A 399 9.02 7.68 -10.72
N PRO A 400 9.01 7.21 -9.47
CA PRO A 400 7.76 6.95 -8.79
C PRO A 400 6.95 8.22 -8.54
N SER A 401 5.63 8.15 -8.74
CA SER A 401 4.71 9.18 -8.26
C SER A 401 4.46 9.03 -6.75
N ALA A 402 3.74 9.99 -6.15
CA ALA A 402 3.03 9.68 -4.90
C ALA A 402 2.04 8.53 -5.16
N VAL A 403 1.83 7.67 -4.17
CA VAL A 403 0.99 6.47 -4.32
C VAL A 403 -0.22 6.56 -3.40
N GLY A 404 -1.42 6.62 -3.99
CA GLY A 404 -2.72 6.74 -3.32
C GLY A 404 -3.23 5.43 -2.71
N GLY A 405 -2.34 4.71 -2.03
CA GLY A 405 -2.54 3.38 -1.48
C GLY A 405 -2.11 2.29 -2.47
N GLY A 406 -1.49 1.23 -1.94
CA GLY A 406 -1.11 0.04 -2.71
C GLY A 406 -1.50 -1.25 -2.00
N PHE A 407 -1.22 -1.35 -0.69
CA PHE A 407 -1.60 -2.47 0.17
C PHE A 407 -1.13 -3.85 -0.32
N GLY A 408 -0.14 -3.88 -1.21
CA GLY A 408 0.39 -5.07 -1.88
C GLY A 408 0.00 -5.18 -3.35
N GLY A 409 -1.09 -4.55 -3.81
CA GLY A 409 -1.56 -4.67 -5.19
C GLY A 409 -0.68 -3.96 -6.21
N LYS A 410 0.06 -2.92 -5.78
CA LYS A 410 1.05 -2.21 -6.60
C LYS A 410 2.47 -2.79 -6.48
N LEU A 411 2.60 -4.04 -5.99
CA LEU A 411 3.84 -4.82 -6.11
C LEU A 411 3.95 -5.56 -7.45
N ASP A 412 2.81 -5.86 -8.06
CA ASP A 412 2.74 -6.44 -9.40
C ASP A 412 2.75 -5.30 -10.44
N LEU A 413 3.29 -5.59 -11.63
CA LEU A 413 3.24 -4.64 -12.74
C LEU A 413 1.80 -4.55 -13.26
N SER A 414 1.46 -3.34 -13.73
CA SER A 414 0.16 -3.02 -14.33
C SER A 414 0.36 -2.39 -15.71
N LEU A 415 0.38 -1.06 -15.78
CA LEU A 415 0.49 -0.29 -17.02
C LEU A 415 1.94 -0.09 -17.50
N GLN A 416 2.95 -0.33 -16.65
CA GLN A 416 4.36 -0.04 -16.94
C GLN A 416 4.82 -0.64 -18.28
N PRO A 417 4.58 -1.92 -18.58
CA PRO A 417 5.01 -2.50 -19.86
C PRO A 417 4.30 -1.88 -21.06
N LEU A 418 3.02 -1.53 -20.91
CA LEU A 418 2.18 -0.98 -21.99
C LEU A 418 2.63 0.43 -22.38
N VAL A 419 2.81 1.32 -21.39
CA VAL A 419 3.27 2.70 -21.67
C VAL A 419 4.71 2.72 -22.17
N ALA A 420 5.58 1.83 -21.66
CA ALA A 420 6.95 1.69 -22.12
C ALA A 420 7.00 1.28 -23.61
N LEU A 421 6.24 0.26 -23.97
CA LEU A 421 6.15 -0.23 -25.35
C LEU A 421 5.65 0.87 -26.31
N ALA A 422 4.56 1.53 -25.93
CA ALA A 422 3.96 2.58 -26.74
C ALA A 422 4.89 3.78 -26.94
N ALA A 423 5.50 4.28 -25.86
CA ALA A 423 6.42 5.42 -25.93
C ALA A 423 7.71 5.09 -26.70
N TRP A 424 8.18 3.84 -26.62
CA TRP A 424 9.36 3.39 -27.35
C TRP A 424 9.15 3.33 -28.86
N ILE A 425 8.01 2.78 -29.30
CA ILE A 425 7.65 2.62 -30.72
C ILE A 425 7.33 3.96 -31.36
N LEU A 426 6.58 4.81 -30.65
CA LEU A 426 6.07 6.06 -31.21
C LEU A 426 7.04 7.23 -31.08
N GLU A 427 8.07 7.09 -30.24
CA GLU A 427 9.00 8.17 -29.88
C GLU A 427 8.29 9.43 -29.39
N ARG A 428 7.15 9.22 -28.72
CA ARG A 428 6.30 10.25 -28.13
C ARG A 428 5.90 9.84 -26.72
N PRO A 429 5.68 10.79 -25.80
CA PRO A 429 5.15 10.44 -24.50
C PRO A 429 3.78 9.76 -24.60
N VAL A 430 3.55 8.76 -23.76
CA VAL A 430 2.27 8.03 -23.70
C VAL A 430 1.84 7.89 -22.25
N ARG A 431 0.60 8.29 -21.95
CA ARG A 431 -0.02 8.19 -20.63
C ARG A 431 -1.15 7.16 -20.60
N CYS A 432 -1.33 6.54 -19.44
CA CYS A 432 -2.42 5.60 -19.17
C CYS A 432 -2.95 5.81 -17.76
N ILE A 433 -4.28 5.81 -17.61
CA ILE A 433 -4.98 5.87 -16.32
C ILE A 433 -6.06 4.80 -16.38
N TYR A 434 -5.98 3.80 -15.50
CA TYR A 434 -7.02 2.79 -15.43
C TYR A 434 -8.31 3.38 -14.90
N THR A 435 -9.43 2.99 -15.51
CA THR A 435 -10.74 3.21 -14.89
C THR A 435 -10.90 2.32 -13.66
N ARG A 436 -11.82 2.65 -12.75
CA ARG A 436 -12.08 1.78 -11.58
C ARG A 436 -12.48 0.36 -11.98
N PRO A 437 -13.44 0.13 -12.92
CA PRO A 437 -13.75 -1.23 -13.36
C PRO A 437 -12.55 -1.97 -13.94
N GLU A 438 -11.69 -1.27 -14.68
CA GLU A 438 -10.46 -1.84 -15.23
C GLU A 438 -9.46 -2.25 -14.14
N SER A 439 -9.23 -1.37 -13.16
CA SER A 439 -8.41 -1.65 -11.98
C SER A 439 -8.91 -2.89 -11.26
N LEU A 440 -10.21 -2.96 -10.94
CA LEU A 440 -10.83 -4.12 -10.28
C LEU A 440 -10.71 -5.42 -11.10
N ALA A 441 -10.80 -5.35 -12.43
CA ALA A 441 -10.72 -6.52 -13.29
C ALA A 441 -9.29 -7.06 -13.45
N SER A 442 -8.29 -6.18 -13.39
CA SER A 442 -6.90 -6.52 -13.75
C SER A 442 -5.93 -6.61 -12.59
N SER A 443 -6.20 -5.92 -11.47
CA SER A 443 -5.36 -5.97 -10.28
C SER A 443 -5.39 -7.36 -9.64
N THR A 444 -4.31 -7.70 -8.94
CA THR A 444 -4.29 -8.93 -8.16
C THR A 444 -5.28 -8.86 -7.01
N LYS A 445 -5.69 -10.01 -6.47
CA LYS A 445 -6.57 -10.10 -5.29
C LYS A 445 -5.84 -10.74 -4.11
N ARG A 446 -6.38 -10.57 -2.89
CA ARG A 446 -6.02 -11.49 -1.80
C ARG A 446 -6.45 -12.90 -2.21
N HIS A 447 -5.53 -13.85 -2.06
CA HIS A 447 -5.78 -15.27 -2.29
C HIS A 447 -7.00 -15.78 -1.50
N PRO A 448 -8.06 -16.23 -2.18
CA PRO A 448 -9.07 -17.10 -1.58
C PRO A 448 -8.41 -18.38 -1.07
N VAL A 449 -8.83 -18.88 0.08
CA VAL A 449 -8.31 -20.14 0.62
C VAL A 449 -9.46 -21.04 1.05
N ARG A 450 -9.28 -22.35 0.88
CA ARG A 450 -10.00 -23.39 1.61
C ARG A 450 -9.01 -24.02 2.58
N MET A 451 -9.36 -24.02 3.86
CA MET A 451 -8.47 -24.49 4.91
C MET A 451 -9.18 -25.42 5.88
N SER A 452 -8.43 -26.39 6.39
CA SER A 452 -8.82 -27.24 7.51
C SER A 452 -7.71 -27.24 8.55
N ALA A 453 -8.06 -27.21 9.82
CA ALA A 453 -7.08 -27.22 10.89
C ALA A 453 -7.59 -28.00 12.10
N LYS A 454 -6.64 -28.50 12.89
CA LYS A 454 -6.89 -29.30 14.08
C LYS A 454 -5.91 -28.88 15.18
N ALA A 455 -6.40 -28.76 16.41
CA ALA A 455 -5.58 -28.37 17.55
C ALA A 455 -5.89 -29.25 18.77
N GLY A 456 -4.85 -29.58 19.52
CA GLY A 456 -4.92 -30.40 20.73
C GLY A 456 -4.39 -29.65 21.95
N CYS A 457 -4.99 -29.91 23.12
CA CYS A 457 -4.47 -29.44 24.40
C CYS A 457 -4.67 -30.46 25.53
N THR A 458 -3.92 -30.28 26.61
CA THR A 458 -4.10 -30.99 27.88
C THR A 458 -5.33 -30.49 28.65
N GLY A 459 -5.72 -31.19 29.71
CA GLY A 459 -6.85 -30.85 30.57
C GLY A 459 -6.64 -29.52 31.31
N ASP A 460 -5.39 -29.12 31.56
CA ASP A 460 -5.03 -27.78 32.03
C ASP A 460 -4.84 -26.77 30.89
N GLY A 461 -5.26 -27.07 29.66
CA GLY A 461 -5.31 -26.14 28.54
C GLY A 461 -3.95 -25.73 27.96
N LYS A 462 -2.90 -26.57 28.09
CA LYS A 462 -1.63 -26.36 27.37
C LYS A 462 -1.70 -26.97 25.99
N LEU A 463 -1.36 -26.21 24.96
CA LEU A 463 -1.36 -26.71 23.57
C LEU A 463 -0.31 -27.82 23.39
N THR A 464 -0.71 -28.90 22.72
CA THR A 464 0.13 -30.07 22.46
C THR A 464 0.42 -30.26 20.98
N ALA A 465 -0.56 -30.02 20.10
CA ALA A 465 -0.41 -30.24 18.67
C ALA A 465 -1.22 -29.24 17.84
N PHE A 466 -0.74 -28.95 16.64
CA PHE A 466 -1.45 -28.18 15.63
C PHE A 466 -1.21 -28.74 14.24
N GLU A 467 -2.27 -28.97 13.49
CA GLU A 467 -2.23 -29.44 12.11
C GLU A 467 -3.01 -28.48 11.21
N TYR A 468 -2.46 -28.13 10.04
CA TYR A 468 -3.08 -27.19 9.10
C TYR A 468 -2.91 -27.64 7.66
N HIS A 469 -4.00 -27.55 6.89
CA HIS A 469 -4.02 -27.75 5.45
C HIS A 469 -4.66 -26.53 4.78
N GLY A 470 -4.03 -25.99 3.73
CA GLY A 470 -4.54 -24.81 3.02
C GLY A 470 -4.36 -24.84 1.51
N ASP A 471 -5.47 -24.80 0.78
CA ASP A 471 -5.50 -24.65 -0.68
C ASP A 471 -5.76 -23.18 -1.05
N PHE A 472 -4.72 -22.48 -1.47
CA PHE A 472 -4.79 -21.09 -1.91
C PHE A 472 -5.06 -21.04 -3.40
N ASN A 473 -6.10 -20.33 -3.80
CA ASN A 473 -6.37 -20.05 -5.19
C ASN A 473 -5.53 -18.84 -5.63
N THR A 474 -4.58 -19.07 -6.53
CA THR A 474 -3.63 -18.07 -7.04
C THR A 474 -4.12 -17.44 -8.36
N GLY A 475 -5.22 -17.94 -8.94
CA GLY A 475 -5.71 -17.45 -10.22
C GLY A 475 -4.82 -17.87 -11.38
N ALA A 476 -4.84 -17.10 -12.47
CA ALA A 476 -4.24 -17.52 -13.75
C ALA A 476 -2.71 -17.48 -13.80
N TYR A 477 -2.08 -16.65 -12.97
CA TYR A 477 -0.66 -16.31 -13.04
C TYR A 477 -0.01 -16.38 -11.67
N ALA A 478 1.28 -16.68 -11.66
CA ALA A 478 2.00 -17.01 -10.45
C ALA A 478 1.96 -15.89 -9.43
N SER A 479 2.16 -14.63 -9.86
CA SER A 479 2.24 -13.45 -8.99
C SER A 479 2.94 -13.83 -7.68
N TRP A 480 2.30 -13.68 -6.53
CA TRP A 480 2.86 -14.02 -5.21
C TRP A 480 2.42 -15.40 -4.66
N GLY A 481 1.86 -16.27 -5.49
CA GLY A 481 1.43 -17.64 -5.13
C GLY A 481 2.49 -18.48 -4.42
N PRO A 482 3.73 -18.57 -4.94
CA PRO A 482 4.79 -19.33 -4.29
C PRO A 482 5.13 -18.80 -2.89
N THR A 483 5.13 -17.47 -2.71
CA THR A 483 5.38 -16.86 -1.39
C THR A 483 4.24 -17.14 -0.41
N VAL A 484 2.96 -17.15 -0.83
CA VAL A 484 1.86 -17.44 0.12
C VAL A 484 1.87 -18.90 0.55
N ALA A 485 2.15 -19.82 -0.37
CA ALA A 485 2.31 -21.24 -0.07
C ALA A 485 3.43 -21.44 0.97
N ASP A 486 4.59 -20.82 0.79
CA ASP A 486 5.71 -20.98 1.73
C ASP A 486 5.48 -20.30 3.09
N ARG A 487 4.90 -19.10 3.09
CA ARG A 487 4.82 -18.28 4.30
C ARG A 487 3.78 -18.76 5.30
N VAL A 488 2.64 -19.28 4.84
CA VAL A 488 1.53 -19.65 5.72
C VAL A 488 1.89 -20.76 6.70
N PRO A 489 2.55 -21.88 6.30
CA PRO A 489 3.01 -22.92 7.22
C PRO A 489 3.81 -22.41 8.42
N ILE A 490 4.58 -21.32 8.24
CA ILE A 490 5.41 -20.71 9.30
C ILE A 490 4.57 -19.96 10.34
N HIS A 491 3.39 -19.43 9.97
CA HIS A 491 2.60 -18.53 10.83
C HIS A 491 1.24 -19.11 11.25
N CYS A 492 0.75 -20.15 10.58
CA CYS A 492 -0.64 -20.62 10.69
C CYS A 492 -1.00 -21.10 12.10
N SER A 493 -0.01 -21.49 12.92
CA SER A 493 -0.20 -21.90 14.31
C SER A 493 -0.41 -20.75 15.30
N GLY A 494 -0.34 -19.49 14.83
CA GLY A 494 -0.46 -18.30 15.67
C GLY A 494 0.77 -18.07 16.57
N PRO A 495 0.76 -17.00 17.38
CA PRO A 495 1.85 -16.67 18.30
C PRO A 495 1.81 -17.52 19.58
N TYR A 496 1.65 -18.82 19.43
CA TYR A 496 1.50 -19.77 20.54
C TYR A 496 2.65 -20.78 20.59
N LEU A 497 3.01 -21.17 21.81
CA LEU A 497 3.97 -22.22 22.06
C LEU A 497 3.32 -23.58 21.83
N ILE A 498 3.62 -24.19 20.68
CA ILE A 498 3.10 -25.51 20.30
C ILE A 498 4.29 -26.45 20.03
N PRO A 499 4.37 -27.60 20.74
CA PRO A 499 5.52 -28.50 20.62
C PRO A 499 5.50 -29.36 19.34
N ASN A 500 4.31 -29.66 18.80
CA ASN A 500 4.14 -30.51 17.61
C ASN A 500 3.31 -29.77 16.56
N VAL A 501 3.88 -29.56 15.36
CA VAL A 501 3.20 -28.82 14.28
C VAL A 501 3.39 -29.55 12.95
N LEU A 502 2.31 -29.68 12.18
CA LEU A 502 2.34 -30.07 10.78
C LEU A 502 1.52 -29.06 9.99
N ALA A 503 2.09 -28.48 8.94
CA ALA A 503 1.36 -27.56 8.07
C ALA A 503 1.69 -27.80 6.60
N GLU A 504 0.67 -27.97 5.78
CA GLU A 504 0.78 -28.22 4.35
C GLU A 504 -0.08 -27.23 3.58
N THR A 505 0.47 -26.66 2.51
CA THR A 505 -0.25 -25.67 1.70
C THR A 505 0.02 -25.86 0.22
N ARG A 506 -0.92 -25.41 -0.61
CA ARG A 506 -0.79 -25.40 -2.06
C ARG A 506 -1.21 -24.05 -2.63
N ALA A 507 -0.44 -23.51 -3.56
CA ALA A 507 -0.89 -22.45 -4.46
C ALA A 507 -1.41 -23.10 -5.74
N LEU A 508 -2.70 -22.89 -6.04
CA LEU A 508 -3.42 -23.52 -7.14
C LEU A 508 -3.70 -22.52 -8.26
N LEU A 509 -3.42 -22.91 -9.49
CA LEU A 509 -3.77 -22.14 -10.67
C LEU A 509 -5.24 -22.38 -11.04
N THR A 510 -5.96 -21.30 -11.34
CA THR A 510 -7.33 -21.31 -11.85
C THR A 510 -7.48 -20.26 -12.95
N ASN A 511 -8.61 -20.26 -13.67
CA ASN A 511 -8.97 -19.21 -14.63
C ASN A 511 -9.70 -18.02 -13.98
N GLU A 512 -9.54 -17.84 -12.67
CA GLU A 512 -10.03 -16.68 -11.94
C GLU A 512 -8.95 -15.57 -11.91
N SER A 513 -9.31 -14.39 -11.42
CA SER A 513 -8.38 -13.26 -11.35
C SER A 513 -7.10 -13.65 -10.60
N PRO A 514 -5.91 -13.28 -11.11
CA PRO A 514 -4.66 -13.50 -10.41
C PRO A 514 -4.72 -13.01 -8.97
N SER A 515 -4.19 -13.80 -8.05
CA SER A 515 -4.05 -13.42 -6.65
C SER A 515 -2.61 -13.13 -6.33
N GLY A 516 -2.40 -12.10 -5.53
CA GLY A 516 -1.09 -11.54 -5.25
C GLY A 516 -1.00 -11.12 -3.80
N ALA A 517 -0.14 -10.13 -3.57
CA ALA A 517 0.08 -9.65 -2.23
C ALA A 517 -1.04 -8.74 -1.75
N PHE A 518 -1.58 -9.05 -0.58
CA PHE A 518 -2.42 -8.14 0.20
C PHE A 518 -1.85 -8.08 1.62
N ARG A 519 -1.77 -6.89 2.23
CA ARG A 519 -1.39 -6.65 3.64
C ARG A 519 -1.73 -7.82 4.58
N GLY A 520 -0.70 -8.37 5.23
CA GLY A 520 -0.78 -9.57 6.08
C GLY A 520 -0.50 -10.89 5.36
N PHE A 521 -0.73 -10.96 4.05
CA PHE A 521 -0.15 -11.94 3.14
C PHE A 521 -0.24 -13.42 3.62
N GLY A 522 -1.44 -13.99 3.58
CA GLY A 522 -1.70 -15.37 4.02
C GLY A 522 -1.91 -15.52 5.52
N VAL A 523 -1.22 -14.71 6.34
CA VAL A 523 -1.31 -14.79 7.82
C VAL A 523 -2.72 -14.49 8.35
N PRO A 524 -3.47 -13.47 7.86
CA PRO A 524 -4.85 -13.26 8.26
C PRO A 524 -5.76 -14.45 7.98
N GLN A 525 -5.55 -15.16 6.87
CA GLN A 525 -6.32 -16.35 6.54
C GLN A 525 -6.04 -17.48 7.54
N GLY A 526 -4.76 -17.76 7.83
CA GLY A 526 -4.38 -18.73 8.88
C GLY A 526 -4.89 -18.34 10.28
N ALA A 527 -4.98 -17.04 10.58
CA ALA A 527 -5.49 -16.53 11.85
C ALA A 527 -6.96 -16.85 12.11
N ILE A 528 -7.80 -16.85 11.08
CA ILE A 528 -9.20 -17.28 11.21
C ILE A 528 -9.26 -18.71 11.77
N ALA A 529 -8.44 -19.62 11.25
CA ALA A 529 -8.44 -21.01 11.66
C ALA A 529 -7.90 -21.20 13.09
N HIS A 530 -6.70 -20.70 13.41
CA HIS A 530 -6.15 -20.96 14.74
C HIS A 530 -6.91 -20.22 15.85
N GLU A 531 -7.36 -18.98 15.64
CA GLU A 531 -8.09 -18.24 16.67
C GLU A 531 -9.46 -18.87 16.97
N ALA A 532 -10.15 -19.40 15.96
CA ALA A 532 -11.39 -20.15 16.18
C ALA A 532 -11.13 -21.40 17.03
N LEU A 533 -10.07 -22.15 16.73
CA LEU A 533 -9.71 -23.33 17.52
C LEU A 533 -9.27 -22.96 18.95
N MET A 534 -8.62 -21.80 19.16
CA MET A 534 -8.30 -21.34 20.51
C MET A 534 -9.56 -21.05 21.33
N ASP A 535 -10.61 -20.47 20.73
CA ASP A 535 -11.89 -20.25 21.39
C ASP A 535 -12.58 -21.57 21.75
N GLU A 536 -12.61 -22.55 20.84
CA GLU A 536 -13.20 -23.87 21.09
C GLU A 536 -12.45 -24.66 22.19
N LEU A 537 -11.11 -24.62 22.19
CA LEU A 537 -10.31 -25.26 23.25
C LEU A 537 -10.50 -24.57 24.59
N ALA A 538 -10.61 -23.24 24.61
CA ALA A 538 -10.92 -22.49 25.83
C ALA A 538 -12.29 -22.90 26.41
N GLU A 539 -13.30 -23.08 25.55
CA GLU A 539 -14.62 -23.58 25.96
C GLU A 539 -14.55 -25.01 26.53
N LYS A 540 -13.89 -25.95 25.83
CA LYS A 540 -13.76 -27.34 26.32
C LYS A 540 -13.01 -27.46 27.64
N THR A 541 -12.02 -26.62 27.86
CA THR A 541 -11.23 -26.58 29.11
C THR A 541 -11.91 -25.74 30.21
N ALA A 542 -13.03 -25.07 29.90
CA ALA A 542 -13.68 -24.08 30.77
C ALA A 542 -12.71 -22.98 31.27
N ILE A 543 -11.70 -22.63 30.47
CA ILE A 543 -10.77 -21.54 30.73
C ILE A 543 -11.28 -20.29 29.99
N ASP A 544 -11.19 -19.11 30.63
CA ASP A 544 -11.51 -17.86 29.95
C ASP A 544 -10.69 -17.70 28.64
N PRO A 545 -11.31 -17.35 27.50
CA PRO A 545 -10.62 -17.31 26.19
C PRO A 545 -9.38 -16.42 26.15
N LEU A 546 -9.37 -15.30 26.88
CA LEU A 546 -8.19 -14.43 26.96
C LEU A 546 -7.10 -15.09 27.83
N ALA A 547 -7.48 -15.69 28.96
CA ALA A 547 -6.55 -16.42 29.82
C ALA A 547 -5.94 -17.66 29.14
N PHE A 548 -6.71 -18.37 28.30
CA PHE A 548 -6.22 -19.50 27.50
C PHE A 548 -5.11 -19.06 26.54
N ARG A 549 -5.29 -17.91 25.87
CA ARG A 549 -4.27 -17.33 24.99
C ARG A 549 -3.04 -16.88 25.75
N ILE A 550 -3.19 -16.21 26.90
CA ILE A 550 -2.05 -15.78 27.75
C ILE A 550 -1.22 -16.98 28.22
N ARG A 551 -1.88 -18.10 28.58
CA ARG A 551 -1.22 -19.34 28.98
C ARG A 551 -0.31 -19.87 27.88
N ASN A 552 -0.79 -19.88 26.65
CA ASN A 552 -0.12 -20.51 25.51
C ASN A 552 0.71 -19.55 24.65
N ALA A 553 0.68 -18.23 24.90
CA ALA A 553 1.44 -17.26 24.12
C ALA A 553 2.96 -17.50 24.18
N LEU A 554 3.63 -17.26 23.05
CA LEU A 554 5.09 -17.30 22.95
C LEU A 554 5.74 -16.25 23.87
N ARG A 555 6.91 -16.59 24.39
CA ARG A 555 7.76 -15.73 25.22
C ARG A 555 9.18 -15.69 24.67
N LYS A 556 9.95 -14.70 25.14
CA LYS A 556 11.39 -14.66 24.90
C LYS A 556 12.04 -15.96 25.39
N GLY A 557 12.83 -16.59 24.53
CA GLY A 557 13.50 -17.87 24.78
C GLY A 557 12.76 -19.09 24.21
N ASP A 558 11.47 -18.96 23.89
CA ASP A 558 10.70 -20.03 23.26
C ASP A 558 11.14 -20.28 21.81
N LYS A 559 10.76 -21.45 21.29
CA LYS A 559 10.98 -21.84 19.90
C LYS A 559 9.69 -21.85 19.11
N THR A 560 9.70 -21.19 17.94
CA THR A 560 8.58 -21.16 16.99
C THR A 560 8.30 -22.54 16.38
N ALA A 561 7.33 -22.63 15.47
CA ALA A 561 7.06 -23.82 14.67
C ALA A 561 8.25 -24.21 13.75
N THR A 562 9.10 -23.26 13.37
CA THR A 562 10.34 -23.53 12.61
C THR A 562 11.52 -23.87 13.50
N GLY A 563 11.33 -23.99 14.82
CA GLY A 563 12.43 -24.20 15.76
C GLY A 563 13.29 -22.97 16.03
N GLN A 564 12.98 -21.82 15.40
CA GLN A 564 13.66 -20.54 15.67
C GLN A 564 13.48 -20.15 17.12
N LYS A 565 14.59 -19.95 17.82
CA LYS A 565 14.60 -19.40 19.17
C LYS A 565 14.36 -17.88 19.11
N LEU A 566 13.38 -17.39 19.87
CA LEU A 566 13.07 -15.98 19.95
C LEU A 566 13.98 -15.29 20.98
N GLU A 567 15.02 -14.62 20.50
CA GLU A 567 16.05 -14.00 21.37
C GLU A 567 15.77 -12.52 21.68
N ASN A 568 15.00 -11.84 20.83
CA ASN A 568 14.65 -10.42 20.95
C ASN A 568 13.19 -10.24 21.43
N SER A 569 12.64 -9.02 21.41
CA SER A 569 11.31 -8.70 21.96
C SER A 569 10.21 -9.68 21.51
N VAL A 570 9.43 -10.21 22.47
CA VAL A 570 8.25 -11.07 22.25
C VAL A 570 7.10 -10.56 23.12
N GLY A 571 6.48 -9.45 22.72
CA GLY A 571 5.47 -8.76 23.53
C GLY A 571 4.04 -9.34 23.49
N GLN A 572 3.85 -10.61 23.11
CA GLN A 572 2.51 -11.18 22.92
C GLN A 572 1.72 -11.26 24.23
N VAL A 573 2.38 -11.67 25.32
CA VAL A 573 1.75 -11.78 26.65
C VAL A 573 1.33 -10.39 27.13
N GLU A 574 2.23 -9.42 27.02
CA GLU A 574 2.02 -8.03 27.41
C GLU A 574 0.86 -7.40 26.62
N CYS A 575 0.76 -7.70 25.32
CA CYS A 575 -0.37 -7.25 24.50
C CYS A 575 -1.71 -7.82 25.01
N LEU A 576 -1.78 -9.12 25.32
CA LEU A 576 -3.00 -9.75 25.83
C LEU A 576 -3.37 -9.23 27.23
N GLU A 577 -2.37 -9.07 28.11
CA GLU A 577 -2.56 -8.57 29.47
C GLU A 577 -3.06 -7.11 29.49
N ALA A 578 -2.57 -6.26 28.58
CA ALA A 578 -3.02 -4.88 28.43
C ALA A 578 -4.53 -4.75 28.11
N LEU A 579 -5.16 -5.82 27.62
CA LEU A 579 -6.59 -5.84 27.26
C LEU A 579 -7.50 -6.38 28.37
N GLN A 580 -6.96 -7.01 29.43
CA GLN A 580 -7.75 -7.70 30.46
C GLN A 580 -8.82 -6.83 31.12
N GLY A 581 -8.48 -5.59 31.45
CA GLY A 581 -9.42 -4.65 32.09
C GLY A 581 -10.62 -4.36 31.21
N ARG A 582 -10.38 -4.12 29.91
CA ARG A 582 -11.45 -3.88 28.93
C ARG A 582 -12.23 -5.16 28.62
N TRP A 583 -11.55 -6.30 28.48
CA TRP A 583 -12.16 -7.62 28.28
C TRP A 583 -13.22 -7.93 29.34
N ARG A 584 -12.87 -7.86 30.63
CA ARG A 584 -13.80 -8.13 31.73
C ARG A 584 -14.98 -7.16 31.72
N LYS A 585 -14.70 -5.86 31.53
CA LYS A 585 -15.74 -4.84 31.48
C LYS A 585 -16.72 -5.08 30.34
N TRP A 586 -16.23 -5.28 29.12
CA TRP A 586 -17.06 -5.39 27.93
C TRP A 586 -17.91 -6.66 27.95
N ARG A 587 -17.37 -7.78 28.46
CA ARG A 587 -18.16 -9.01 28.65
C ARG A 587 -19.27 -8.82 29.67
N ALA A 588 -18.99 -8.17 30.81
CA ALA A 588 -20.02 -7.85 31.79
C ALA A 588 -21.10 -6.93 31.22
N ASP A 589 -20.71 -5.89 30.48
CA ASP A 589 -21.64 -4.98 29.79
C ASP A 589 -22.53 -5.76 28.78
N ALA A 590 -21.94 -6.67 28.00
CA ALA A 590 -22.65 -7.52 27.04
C ALA A 590 -23.63 -8.50 27.70
N GLU A 591 -23.24 -9.15 28.80
CA GLU A 591 -24.12 -10.04 29.57
C GLU A 591 -25.33 -9.30 30.15
N ILE A 592 -25.13 -8.09 30.69
CA ILE A 592 -26.21 -7.24 31.20
C ILE A 592 -27.16 -6.86 30.07
N PHE A 593 -26.63 -6.47 28.90
CA PHE A 593 -27.43 -6.15 27.73
C PHE A 593 -28.26 -7.35 27.26
N ASN A 594 -27.63 -8.52 27.15
CA ASN A 594 -28.25 -9.76 26.66
C ASN A 594 -29.40 -10.25 27.56
N LYS A 595 -29.39 -9.95 28.85
CA LYS A 595 -30.52 -10.28 29.75
C LYS A 595 -31.80 -9.50 29.42
N ASN A 596 -31.67 -8.32 28.81
CA ASN A 596 -32.77 -7.41 28.55
C ASN A 596 -33.18 -7.34 27.07
N SER A 597 -32.56 -8.14 26.21
CA SER A 597 -32.81 -8.15 24.77
C SER A 597 -33.10 -9.56 24.27
N ASN A 598 -34.13 -9.71 23.44
CA ASN A 598 -34.58 -11.01 22.93
C ASN A 598 -33.92 -11.39 21.61
N HIS A 599 -33.70 -10.41 20.71
CA HIS A 599 -33.20 -10.66 19.35
C HIS A 599 -31.90 -9.93 19.01
N ILE A 600 -31.57 -8.84 19.71
CA ILE A 600 -30.26 -8.20 19.58
C ILE A 600 -29.34 -8.78 20.65
N ARG A 601 -28.22 -9.38 20.25
CA ARG A 601 -27.24 -9.99 21.15
C ARG A 601 -25.90 -9.27 21.04
N ARG A 602 -25.18 -9.15 22.14
CA ARG A 602 -23.80 -8.66 22.17
C ARG A 602 -22.84 -9.77 22.50
N GLY A 603 -21.69 -9.74 21.84
CA GLY A 603 -20.59 -10.68 22.05
C GLY A 603 -19.26 -9.92 22.11
N VAL A 604 -18.30 -10.46 22.86
CA VAL A 604 -16.94 -9.93 22.91
C VAL A 604 -15.97 -11.03 22.53
N GLY A 605 -15.23 -10.82 21.44
CA GLY A 605 -14.20 -11.74 20.96
C GLY A 605 -12.79 -11.19 21.21
N CYS A 606 -11.80 -12.08 21.22
CA CYS A 606 -10.39 -11.73 21.29
C CYS A 606 -9.60 -12.47 20.22
N GLY A 607 -8.52 -11.86 19.72
CA GLY A 607 -7.65 -12.45 18.71
C GLY A 607 -6.21 -12.02 18.89
N SER A 608 -5.26 -12.88 18.54
CA SER A 608 -3.84 -12.58 18.52
C SER A 608 -3.33 -12.41 17.09
N VAL A 609 -2.25 -11.65 16.93
CA VAL A 609 -1.58 -11.49 15.65
C VAL A 609 -0.09 -11.50 15.86
N TRP A 610 0.62 -12.11 14.93
CA TRP A 610 2.06 -11.97 14.80
C TRP A 610 2.47 -11.99 13.34
N TYR A 611 3.64 -11.44 13.05
CA TYR A 611 4.10 -11.34 11.68
C TYR A 611 5.61 -11.24 11.61
N GLY A 612 6.25 -12.10 10.83
CA GLY A 612 7.68 -12.00 10.52
C GLY A 612 7.99 -10.81 9.62
N CYS A 613 8.91 -9.94 10.05
CA CYS A 613 9.31 -8.75 9.30
C CYS A 613 10.44 -9.08 8.31
N GLY A 614 10.19 -8.88 7.01
CA GLY A 614 11.13 -9.23 5.93
C GLY A 614 10.59 -10.29 4.96
N ASN A 615 11.33 -10.57 3.88
CA ASN A 615 11.08 -11.72 3.02
C ASN A 615 11.37 -13.00 3.81
N THR A 616 10.50 -13.98 3.67
CA THR A 616 10.57 -15.27 4.36
C THR A 616 11.79 -16.06 3.91
N SER A 617 12.73 -16.36 4.83
CA SER A 617 13.86 -17.27 4.58
C SER A 617 14.76 -16.88 3.40
N LEU A 618 14.77 -15.60 3.04
CA LEU A 618 15.48 -15.04 1.90
C LEU A 618 16.27 -13.81 2.33
N SER A 619 17.34 -13.53 1.60
CA SER A 619 18.09 -12.28 1.73
C SER A 619 17.18 -11.08 1.49
N ASN A 620 17.45 -10.02 2.25
CA ASN A 620 16.61 -8.86 2.45
C ASN A 620 17.46 -7.58 2.45
N PRO A 621 18.34 -7.32 1.47
CA PRO A 621 19.21 -6.16 1.54
C PRO A 621 18.44 -4.84 1.37
N SER A 622 18.98 -3.78 1.95
CA SER A 622 18.60 -2.41 1.65
C SER A 622 19.86 -1.55 1.68
N THR A 623 20.01 -0.70 0.67
CA THR A 623 21.07 0.32 0.61
C THR A 623 20.45 1.72 0.60
N MET A 624 21.08 2.65 1.31
CA MET A 624 20.62 4.03 1.47
C MET A 624 21.78 5.00 1.37
N LYS A 625 21.51 6.19 0.83
CA LYS A 625 22.50 7.27 0.68
C LYS A 625 21.96 8.58 1.26
N VAL A 626 22.82 9.34 1.93
CA VAL A 626 22.59 10.75 2.31
C VAL A 626 23.73 11.60 1.77
N GLY A 627 23.43 12.81 1.31
CA GLY A 627 24.42 13.74 0.76
C GLY A 627 24.23 15.17 1.24
N ILE A 628 25.33 15.92 1.27
CA ILE A 628 25.34 17.38 1.45
C ILE A 628 25.96 17.99 0.20
N ASN A 629 25.29 18.95 -0.44
CA ASN A 629 25.83 19.67 -1.60
C ASN A 629 26.68 20.89 -1.19
N ALA A 630 27.29 21.55 -2.18
CA ALA A 630 28.15 22.73 -1.96
C ALA A 630 27.42 23.93 -1.31
N ASP A 631 26.08 23.98 -1.40
CA ASP A 631 25.25 25.05 -0.85
C ASP A 631 24.79 24.77 0.59
N GLY A 632 25.14 23.60 1.15
CA GLY A 632 24.72 23.18 2.49
C GLY A 632 23.34 22.52 2.52
N LYS A 633 22.86 22.00 1.40
CA LYS A 633 21.60 21.28 1.32
C LYS A 633 21.80 19.79 1.62
N VAL A 634 21.13 19.28 2.65
CA VAL A 634 21.14 17.84 3.00
C VAL A 634 19.99 17.14 2.31
N THR A 635 20.30 16.08 1.55
CA THR A 635 19.30 15.26 0.87
C THR A 635 19.43 13.80 1.27
N LEU A 636 18.33 13.20 1.73
CA LEU A 636 18.20 11.76 1.89
C LEU A 636 17.70 11.14 0.58
N TYR A 637 18.56 10.35 -0.07
CA TYR A 637 18.21 9.59 -1.27
C TYR A 637 17.53 8.28 -0.84
N ASN A 638 16.24 8.39 -0.50
CA ASN A 638 15.43 7.32 0.06
C ASN A 638 14.93 6.36 -1.03
N GLY A 639 15.56 5.18 -1.14
CA GLY A 639 15.11 4.13 -2.07
C GLY A 639 13.78 3.47 -1.71
N VAL A 640 13.20 3.76 -0.53
CA VAL A 640 11.92 3.19 -0.09
C VAL A 640 10.74 3.97 -0.68
N MET A 641 9.75 3.24 -1.17
CA MET A 641 8.45 3.81 -1.54
C MET A 641 7.55 4.10 -0.33
N ASP A 642 6.97 5.29 -0.27
CA ASP A 642 5.87 5.64 0.64
C ASP A 642 4.52 5.55 -0.09
N ILE A 643 3.69 4.59 0.33
CA ILE A 643 2.33 4.40 -0.15
C ILE A 643 1.27 4.94 0.82
N GLY A 644 1.71 5.84 1.70
CA GLY A 644 0.92 6.47 2.75
C GLY A 644 1.33 6.08 4.16
N GLN A 645 2.09 4.99 4.33
CA GLN A 645 2.52 4.51 5.64
C GLN A 645 3.50 5.43 6.36
N GLY A 646 4.08 6.41 5.65
CA GLY A 646 4.94 7.44 6.24
C GLY A 646 6.43 7.12 6.25
N ALA A 647 6.87 6.24 5.33
CA ALA A 647 8.28 5.92 5.12
C ALA A 647 9.13 7.17 4.90
N ASN A 648 8.65 8.15 4.13
CA ASN A 648 9.41 9.38 3.86
C ASN A 648 9.79 10.11 5.15
N THR A 649 8.87 10.15 6.12
CA THR A 649 9.07 10.87 7.39
C THR A 649 9.96 10.09 8.35
N ILE A 650 9.69 8.80 8.56
CA ILE A 650 10.46 8.01 9.52
C ILE A 650 11.91 7.83 9.09
N MET A 651 12.19 7.77 7.78
CA MET A 651 13.56 7.68 7.26
C MET A 651 14.30 9.00 7.50
N VAL A 652 13.66 10.15 7.30
CA VAL A 652 14.24 11.46 7.66
C VAL A 652 14.51 11.54 9.17
N GLN A 653 13.57 11.13 10.03
CA GLN A 653 13.78 11.15 11.48
C GLN A 653 14.98 10.28 11.91
N ILE A 654 15.12 9.08 11.34
CA ILE A 654 16.25 8.19 11.63
C ILE A 654 17.57 8.79 11.13
N CYS A 655 17.59 9.33 9.91
CA CYS A 655 18.79 9.92 9.33
C CYS A 655 19.24 11.17 10.09
N ALA A 656 18.29 12.02 10.49
CA ALA A 656 18.53 13.23 11.27
C ALA A 656 19.21 12.92 12.60
N ASP A 657 18.69 11.92 13.33
CA ASP A 657 19.27 11.50 14.61
C ASP A 657 20.64 10.84 14.44
N ALA A 658 20.84 10.06 13.37
CA ALA A 658 22.11 9.41 13.06
C ALA A 658 23.21 10.40 12.66
N LEU A 659 22.86 11.39 11.83
CA LEU A 659 23.77 12.44 11.38
C LEU A 659 24.04 13.47 12.49
N GLY A 660 23.03 13.78 13.31
CA GLY A 660 23.07 14.83 14.33
C GLY A 660 22.70 16.21 13.79
N LEU A 661 21.81 16.27 12.79
CA LEU A 661 21.23 17.51 12.24
C LEU A 661 19.70 17.52 12.42
N PRO A 662 19.06 18.70 12.51
CA PRO A 662 17.60 18.78 12.63
C PRO A 662 16.88 18.18 11.42
N ALA A 663 15.84 17.38 11.66
CA ALA A 663 15.03 16.78 10.60
C ALA A 663 14.40 17.80 9.64
N SER A 664 14.17 19.04 10.10
CA SER A 664 13.64 20.14 9.27
C SER A 664 14.62 20.65 8.19
N GLN A 665 15.91 20.31 8.26
CA GLN A 665 16.91 20.68 7.26
C GLN A 665 17.05 19.65 6.13
N PHE A 666 16.35 18.52 6.21
CA PHE A 666 16.46 17.45 5.23
C PHE A 666 15.46 17.62 4.09
N GLU A 667 15.96 17.51 2.88
CA GLU A 667 15.14 17.10 1.73
C GLU A 667 15.22 15.60 1.50
N PHE A 668 14.34 15.08 0.64
CA PHE A 668 14.35 13.67 0.28
C PHE A 668 14.00 13.45 -1.19
N VAL A 669 14.57 12.39 -1.74
CA VAL A 669 14.18 11.80 -3.03
C VAL A 669 13.57 10.43 -2.75
N MET A 670 12.44 10.10 -3.38
CA MET A 670 11.74 8.84 -3.16
C MET A 670 11.87 7.92 -4.39
N GLY A 671 12.61 6.82 -4.23
CA GLY A 671 12.59 5.65 -5.12
C GLY A 671 12.99 5.82 -6.58
N ASP A 672 13.44 7.01 -7.01
CA ASP A 672 13.94 7.26 -8.36
C ASP A 672 15.18 6.40 -8.62
N THR A 673 15.11 5.53 -9.64
CA THR A 673 16.15 4.51 -9.88
C THR A 673 17.47 5.07 -10.40
N ASP A 674 17.51 6.34 -10.82
CA ASP A 674 18.76 7.03 -11.20
C ASP A 674 19.41 7.76 -10.00
N LEU A 675 18.63 8.09 -8.96
CA LEU A 675 19.08 8.93 -7.84
C LEU A 675 19.23 8.19 -6.51
N THR A 676 18.49 7.10 -6.33
CA THR A 676 18.42 6.33 -5.09
C THR A 676 19.00 4.94 -5.30
N ALA A 677 19.55 4.32 -4.27
CA ALA A 677 19.96 2.91 -4.31
C ALA A 677 18.76 1.96 -4.11
N ASP A 678 18.93 0.67 -4.43
CA ASP A 678 17.89 -0.33 -4.20
C ASP A 678 17.69 -0.58 -2.69
N ALA A 679 16.54 -0.16 -2.18
CA ALA A 679 16.13 -0.42 -0.80
C ALA A 679 15.20 -1.64 -0.67
N GLY A 680 15.00 -2.38 -1.76
CA GLY A 680 14.04 -3.46 -1.87
C GLY A 680 12.58 -2.98 -1.94
N LYS A 681 11.70 -3.88 -2.37
CA LYS A 681 10.25 -3.66 -2.46
C LYS A 681 9.62 -3.19 -1.15
N THR A 682 8.75 -2.18 -1.22
CA THR A 682 7.91 -1.78 -0.07
C THR A 682 6.84 -2.82 0.19
N SER A 683 7.18 -3.84 0.98
CA SER A 683 6.32 -4.97 1.35
C SER A 683 6.76 -5.58 2.69
N ALA A 684 6.10 -6.66 3.11
CA ALA A 684 6.53 -7.52 4.22
C ALA A 684 6.83 -6.82 5.57
N SER A 685 6.27 -5.63 5.78
CA SER A 685 6.52 -4.79 6.96
C SER A 685 8.01 -4.55 7.25
N ARG A 686 8.87 -4.62 6.21
CA ARG A 686 10.32 -4.65 6.40
C ARG A 686 10.98 -3.26 6.49
N GLN A 687 10.38 -2.25 5.87
CA GLN A 687 11.10 -1.00 5.56
C GLN A 687 11.61 -0.30 6.82
N THR A 688 10.79 -0.14 7.86
CA THR A 688 11.23 0.51 9.12
C THR A 688 12.40 -0.23 9.78
N PHE A 689 12.40 -1.57 9.77
CA PHE A 689 13.44 -2.36 10.42
C PHE A 689 14.71 -2.43 9.57
N VAL A 690 14.58 -2.83 8.30
CA VAL A 690 15.71 -3.11 7.43
C VAL A 690 16.28 -1.83 6.85
N SER A 691 15.45 -1.09 6.14
CA SER A 691 15.85 0.14 5.47
C SER A 691 16.09 1.26 6.47
N GLY A 692 15.36 1.28 7.59
CA GLY A 692 15.67 2.19 8.70
C GLY A 692 17.07 1.96 9.27
N LYS A 693 17.53 0.69 9.39
CA LYS A 693 18.92 0.42 9.79
C LYS A 693 19.93 0.86 8.71
N ALA A 694 19.63 0.65 7.43
CA ALA A 694 20.47 1.16 6.34
C ALA A 694 20.58 2.69 6.36
N VAL A 695 19.48 3.41 6.59
CA VAL A 695 19.48 4.87 6.76
C VAL A 695 20.30 5.29 7.98
N GLN A 696 20.13 4.61 9.11
CA GLN A 696 20.92 4.89 10.31
C GLN A 696 22.43 4.78 10.00
N LEU A 697 22.85 3.70 9.33
CA LEU A 697 24.25 3.49 8.95
C LEU A 697 24.75 4.56 7.97
N ALA A 698 23.93 4.99 7.01
CA ALA A 698 24.29 6.05 6.07
C ALA A 698 24.51 7.40 6.78
N GLY A 699 23.64 7.75 7.74
CA GLY A 699 23.78 8.95 8.56
C GLY A 699 25.01 8.90 9.48
N GLU A 700 25.25 7.74 10.12
CA GLU A 700 26.42 7.50 10.98
C GLU A 700 27.73 7.60 10.18
N GLU A 701 27.78 7.07 8.95
CA GLU A 701 28.96 7.16 8.09
C GLU A 701 29.24 8.61 7.64
N LEU A 702 28.22 9.35 7.21
CA LEU A 702 28.38 10.77 6.85
C LEU A 702 28.84 11.59 8.07
N ARG A 703 28.27 11.33 9.26
CA ARG A 703 28.72 11.95 10.50
C ARG A 703 30.19 11.66 10.77
N ALA A 704 30.61 10.40 10.67
CA ALA A 704 32.01 10.01 10.88
C ALA A 704 32.96 10.71 9.90
N GLN A 705 32.57 10.88 8.63
CA GLN A 705 33.34 11.67 7.67
C GLN A 705 33.49 13.13 8.08
N ILE A 706 32.39 13.78 8.49
CA ILE A 706 32.39 15.17 8.94
C ILE A 706 33.31 15.36 10.16
N ILE A 707 33.18 14.49 11.17
CA ILE A 707 34.01 14.55 12.37
C ILE A 707 35.49 14.37 12.03
N ARG A 708 35.83 13.44 11.13
CA ARG A 708 37.22 13.25 10.65
C ARG A 708 37.75 14.48 9.91
N LEU A 709 36.93 15.11 9.06
CA LEU A 709 37.34 16.31 8.31
C LEU A 709 37.56 17.52 9.21
N ALA A 710 36.76 17.66 10.27
CA ALA A 710 36.91 18.73 11.26
C ALA A 710 37.98 18.44 12.34
N GLU A 711 38.58 17.24 12.35
CA GLU A 711 39.44 16.76 13.43
C GLU A 711 38.82 16.91 14.84
N ALA A 712 37.49 16.76 14.92
CA ALA A 712 36.70 16.98 16.13
C ALA A 712 36.45 15.69 16.93
N SER A 713 35.93 15.81 18.15
CA SER A 713 35.49 14.65 18.94
C SER A 713 34.22 14.00 18.39
N GLU A 714 34.00 12.71 18.66
CA GLU A 714 32.76 11.99 18.25
C GLU A 714 31.47 12.61 18.84
N ASN A 715 31.59 13.31 19.98
CA ASN A 715 30.48 13.96 20.67
C ASN A 715 30.18 15.37 20.12
N ALA A 716 30.87 15.83 19.08
CA ALA A 716 30.68 17.17 18.54
C ALA A 716 29.23 17.40 18.06
N SER A 717 28.71 18.60 18.29
CA SER A 717 27.44 19.02 17.70
C SER A 717 27.67 19.54 16.27
N LEU A 718 26.69 19.31 15.40
CA LEU A 718 26.73 19.77 14.01
C LEU A 718 25.68 20.84 13.78
N ARG A 719 26.03 21.86 13.01
CA ARG A 719 25.10 22.89 12.55
C ARG A 719 25.41 23.23 11.10
N LEU A 720 24.38 23.16 10.26
CA LEU A 720 24.50 23.44 8.84
C LEU A 720 23.91 24.81 8.53
N GLU A 721 24.72 25.67 7.91
CA GLU A 721 24.35 26.98 7.40
C GLU A 721 24.24 26.91 5.88
N GLN A 722 23.02 27.09 5.38
CA GLN A 722 22.70 27.13 3.95
C GLN A 722 22.90 28.54 3.40
N THR A 723 23.33 28.65 2.15
CA THR A 723 23.38 29.93 1.44
C THR A 723 23.07 29.74 -0.05
N ASP A 724 22.42 30.75 -0.64
CA ASP A 724 22.16 30.83 -2.08
C ASP A 724 23.24 31.67 -2.80
N ASP A 725 24.28 32.11 -2.09
CA ASP A 725 25.36 32.94 -2.64
C ASP A 725 26.57 32.12 -3.11
N SER A 726 27.50 32.78 -3.81
CA SER A 726 28.72 32.14 -4.31
C SER A 726 29.72 31.77 -3.23
N ALA A 727 29.46 32.07 -1.94
CA ALA A 727 30.36 31.73 -0.85
C ALA A 727 30.23 30.24 -0.46
N GLY A 728 29.12 29.59 -0.80
CA GLY A 728 28.86 28.19 -0.50
C GLY A 728 28.45 27.95 0.96
N GLY A 729 27.75 26.84 1.19
CA GLY A 729 27.25 26.47 2.51
C GLY A 729 28.38 26.17 3.49
N LYS A 730 28.09 26.32 4.79
CA LYS A 730 29.05 26.06 5.86
C LYS A 730 28.53 25.00 6.80
N LEU A 731 29.40 24.06 7.15
CA LEU A 731 29.14 23.08 8.19
C LEU A 731 29.99 23.42 9.41
N ILE A 732 29.32 23.78 10.50
CA ILE A 732 29.91 24.13 11.77
C ILE A 732 29.91 22.90 12.67
N VAL A 733 31.07 22.54 13.19
CA VAL A 733 31.29 21.41 14.10
C VAL A 733 31.81 21.96 15.42
N GLU A 734 31.08 21.73 16.52
CA GLU A 734 31.45 22.27 17.83
C GLU A 734 31.68 21.14 18.84
N ASP A 735 32.85 21.14 19.48
CA ASP A 735 33.22 20.19 20.53
C ASP A 735 33.96 20.90 21.69
N ASP A 736 34.56 20.12 22.59
CA ASP A 736 35.24 20.64 23.78
C ASP A 736 36.49 21.47 23.46
N ILE A 737 37.05 21.37 22.24
CA ILE A 737 38.27 22.09 21.84
C ILE A 737 37.97 23.38 21.05
N GLY A 738 36.76 23.52 20.49
CA GLY A 738 36.32 24.76 19.84
C GLY A 738 35.26 24.55 18.76
N SER A 739 35.11 25.57 17.91
CA SER A 739 34.26 25.54 16.73
C SER A 739 35.13 25.40 15.48
N HIS A 740 34.80 24.42 14.64
CA HIS A 740 35.47 24.11 13.38
C HIS A 740 34.50 24.41 12.24
N GLU A 741 34.99 25.06 11.19
CA GLU A 741 34.19 25.44 10.03
C GLU A 741 34.68 24.68 8.80
N ILE A 742 33.75 23.99 8.12
CA ILE A 742 33.98 23.36 6.82
C ILE A 742 33.20 24.17 5.78
N VAL A 743 33.92 24.81 4.85
CA VAL A 743 33.34 25.48 3.69
C VAL A 743 33.06 24.42 2.61
N LEU A 744 31.79 24.17 2.32
CA LEU A 744 31.38 23.04 1.48
C LEU A 744 31.72 23.24 0.00
N SER A 745 31.80 24.49 -0.45
CA SER A 745 32.20 24.86 -1.82
C SER A 745 33.69 24.60 -2.10
N ASP A 746 34.53 24.43 -1.07
CA ASP A 746 35.94 24.08 -1.22
C ASP A 746 36.15 22.58 -1.50
N ILE A 747 35.10 21.77 -1.35
CA ILE A 747 35.13 20.32 -1.57
C ILE A 747 34.66 20.02 -3.00
N LEU A 748 35.45 19.23 -3.73
CA LEU A 748 35.09 18.83 -5.10
C LEU A 748 33.80 17.99 -5.11
N PRO A 749 32.81 18.35 -5.95
CA PRO A 749 31.55 17.61 -6.02
C PRO A 749 31.75 16.21 -6.60
N LEU A 750 31.07 15.24 -6.02
CA LEU A 750 30.93 13.88 -6.52
C LEU A 750 29.94 13.84 -7.69
N LYS A 751 29.88 12.68 -8.37
CA LYS A 751 28.84 12.43 -9.37
C LYS A 751 27.46 12.56 -8.71
N GLY A 752 26.68 13.54 -9.18
CA GLY A 752 25.38 13.90 -8.59
C GLY A 752 25.34 15.25 -7.87
N GLY A 753 26.49 15.91 -7.69
CA GLY A 753 26.57 17.29 -7.16
C GLY A 753 26.75 17.40 -5.64
N ASP A 754 26.61 16.30 -4.89
CA ASP A 754 26.95 16.26 -3.47
C ASP A 754 28.46 16.41 -3.27
N VAL A 755 28.89 17.10 -2.22
CA VAL A 755 30.31 17.23 -1.84
C VAL A 755 30.71 16.29 -0.70
N LEU A 756 29.75 15.89 0.15
CA LEU A 756 29.93 14.88 1.20
C LEU A 756 28.79 13.87 1.12
N THR A 757 29.09 12.58 1.29
CA THR A 757 28.08 11.51 1.19
C THR A 757 28.32 10.39 2.19
N GLY A 758 27.24 9.90 2.80
CA GLY A 758 27.24 8.64 3.55
C GLY A 758 26.40 7.59 2.84
N GLU A 759 26.85 6.34 2.90
CA GLU A 759 26.13 5.18 2.39
C GLU A 759 26.05 4.10 3.47
N GLY A 760 24.89 3.46 3.58
CA GLY A 760 24.66 2.38 4.52
C GLY A 760 23.91 1.23 3.86
N THR A 761 24.37 0.01 4.10
CA THR A 761 23.70 -1.22 3.65
C THR A 761 23.41 -2.12 4.84
N PHE A 762 22.22 -2.70 4.87
CA PHE A 762 21.83 -3.68 5.87
C PHE A 762 21.03 -4.83 5.25
N ASP A 763 21.45 -6.06 5.54
CA ASP A 763 20.71 -7.29 5.23
C ASP A 763 20.51 -8.07 6.55
N PRO A 764 19.27 -8.22 7.05
CA PRO A 764 19.03 -8.90 8.31
C PRO A 764 19.37 -10.40 8.22
N PRO A 765 19.98 -10.98 9.26
CA PRO A 765 20.35 -12.39 9.24
C PRO A 765 19.11 -13.30 9.20
N THR A 766 19.06 -14.17 8.20
CA THR A 766 18.07 -15.25 8.07
C THR A 766 18.79 -16.53 7.65
N THR A 767 18.16 -17.69 7.85
CA THR A 767 18.70 -18.96 7.35
C THR A 767 17.73 -19.58 6.34
N THR A 768 18.28 -20.29 5.36
CA THR A 768 17.49 -21.24 4.59
C THR A 768 16.89 -22.27 5.55
N LEU A 769 15.67 -22.70 5.27
CA LEU A 769 15.00 -23.73 6.05
C LEU A 769 15.37 -25.12 5.54
N ASP A 770 15.47 -26.10 6.43
CA ASP A 770 15.73 -27.50 6.06
C ASP A 770 14.52 -28.19 5.40
N GLU A 771 14.61 -29.51 5.17
CA GLU A 771 13.54 -30.31 4.57
C GLU A 771 12.23 -30.31 5.38
N ASN A 772 12.32 -30.18 6.71
CA ASN A 772 11.19 -30.03 7.63
C ASN A 772 10.84 -28.56 7.89
N ARG A 773 11.49 -27.68 7.13
CA ARG A 773 11.37 -26.23 7.17
C ARG A 773 11.73 -25.64 8.52
N GLN A 774 12.68 -26.26 9.22
CA GLN A 774 13.26 -25.76 10.46
C GLN A 774 14.42 -24.78 10.15
N GLY A 775 14.52 -23.71 10.94
CA GLY A 775 15.48 -22.62 10.78
C GLY A 775 14.95 -21.28 11.26
N ASN A 776 15.67 -20.21 10.91
CA ASN A 776 15.40 -18.82 11.29
C ASN A 776 14.89 -18.02 10.07
N PRO A 777 13.58 -18.09 9.75
CA PRO A 777 13.01 -17.43 8.58
C PRO A 777 13.01 -15.90 8.65
N TYR A 778 13.13 -15.32 9.86
CA TYR A 778 13.08 -13.87 10.08
C TYR A 778 14.05 -13.44 11.17
N ALA A 779 14.55 -12.20 11.08
CA ALA A 779 15.34 -11.61 12.16
C ALA A 779 14.48 -11.07 13.32
N THR A 780 13.24 -10.66 13.04
CA THR A 780 12.32 -10.11 14.04
C THR A 780 10.85 -10.34 13.66
N TYR A 781 9.97 -10.24 14.65
CA TYR A 781 8.52 -10.37 14.52
C TYR A 781 7.82 -9.18 15.19
N GLY A 782 6.67 -8.78 14.64
CA GLY A 782 5.70 -7.95 15.35
C GLY A 782 4.66 -8.81 16.04
N PHE A 783 4.15 -8.36 17.19
CA PHE A 783 3.12 -9.05 17.98
C PHE A 783 1.96 -8.10 18.28
N GLY A 784 0.78 -8.66 18.49
CA GLY A 784 -0.39 -7.89 18.89
C GLY A 784 -1.56 -8.75 19.34
N ALA A 785 -2.52 -8.09 19.97
CA ALA A 785 -3.78 -8.68 20.37
C ALA A 785 -4.91 -7.65 20.25
N HIS A 786 -6.09 -8.10 19.85
CA HIS A 786 -7.29 -7.28 19.76
C HIS A 786 -8.43 -7.89 20.59
N ILE A 787 -9.31 -7.03 21.09
CA ILE A 787 -10.63 -7.41 21.57
C ILE A 787 -11.69 -6.57 20.84
N THR A 788 -12.84 -7.17 20.56
CA THR A 788 -13.91 -6.54 19.80
C THR A 788 -15.25 -6.84 20.46
N GLU A 789 -16.06 -5.81 20.69
CA GLU A 789 -17.48 -5.98 21.04
C GLU A 789 -18.34 -5.76 19.80
N VAL A 790 -19.21 -6.74 19.53
CA VAL A 790 -20.15 -6.71 18.43
C VAL A 790 -21.58 -6.80 18.94
N GLU A 791 -22.50 -6.25 18.15
CA GLU A 791 -23.93 -6.39 18.30
C GLU A 791 -24.49 -7.11 17.07
N VAL A 792 -25.27 -8.17 17.29
CA VAL A 792 -25.83 -9.04 16.25
C VAL A 792 -27.34 -9.01 16.38
N ASP A 793 -28.00 -8.61 15.31
CA ASP A 793 -29.43 -8.87 15.15
C ASP A 793 -29.62 -10.33 14.72
N THR A 794 -30.13 -11.17 15.62
CA THR A 794 -30.34 -12.60 15.37
C THR A 794 -31.52 -12.89 14.44
N LEU A 795 -32.37 -11.91 14.13
CA LEU A 795 -33.44 -12.02 13.14
C LEU A 795 -32.95 -11.64 11.74
N LEU A 796 -32.13 -10.58 11.63
CA LEU A 796 -31.64 -10.06 10.34
C LEU A 796 -30.28 -10.62 9.92
N GLY A 797 -29.52 -11.21 10.86
CA GLY A 797 -28.14 -11.64 10.63
C GLY A 797 -27.14 -10.50 10.51
N THR A 798 -27.55 -9.25 10.75
CA THR A 798 -26.67 -8.08 10.64
C THR A 798 -25.78 -7.97 11.86
N THR A 799 -24.49 -7.70 11.64
CA THR A 799 -23.50 -7.50 12.70
C THR A 799 -22.97 -6.06 12.66
N LYS A 800 -22.92 -5.42 13.83
CA LYS A 800 -22.32 -4.10 14.03
C LYS A 800 -21.17 -4.20 15.01
N VAL A 801 -20.00 -3.73 14.62
CA VAL A 801 -18.86 -3.55 15.54
C VAL A 801 -19.09 -2.30 16.36
N LEU A 802 -19.22 -2.44 17.68
CA LEU A 802 -19.48 -1.32 18.59
C LEU A 802 -18.20 -0.62 19.02
N ARG A 803 -17.18 -1.41 19.36
CA ARG A 803 -15.87 -0.91 19.79
C ARG A 803 -14.80 -1.99 19.65
N LEU A 804 -13.56 -1.56 19.46
CA LEU A 804 -12.40 -2.41 19.35
C LEU A 804 -11.24 -1.78 20.13
N ALA A 805 -10.46 -2.61 20.82
CA ALA A 805 -9.21 -2.20 21.44
C ALA A 805 -8.08 -3.08 20.94
N ALA A 806 -6.95 -2.46 20.62
CA ALA A 806 -5.78 -3.13 20.08
C ALA A 806 -4.55 -2.79 20.92
N ALA A 807 -3.77 -3.81 21.25
CA ALA A 807 -2.44 -3.69 21.85
C ALA A 807 -1.43 -4.30 20.87
N HIS A 808 -0.35 -3.58 20.56
CA HIS A 808 0.68 -4.02 19.61
C HIS A 808 2.06 -3.79 20.22
N ASP A 809 2.92 -4.80 20.14
CA ASP A 809 4.36 -4.66 20.37
C ASP A 809 4.99 -4.21 19.05
N VAL A 810 5.32 -2.92 18.99
CA VAL A 810 5.97 -2.27 17.85
C VAL A 810 7.46 -2.02 18.12
N GLY A 811 8.01 -2.54 19.22
CA GLY A 811 9.33 -2.19 19.70
C GLY A 811 9.48 -0.70 19.97
N LYS A 812 10.58 -0.10 19.50
CA LYS A 812 10.81 1.34 19.61
C LYS A 812 10.07 2.08 18.49
N THR A 813 9.02 2.80 18.86
CA THR A 813 8.27 3.66 17.96
C THR A 813 9.13 4.79 17.37
N ILE A 814 9.17 4.91 16.04
CA ILE A 814 9.83 6.03 15.35
C ILE A 814 8.93 7.26 15.30
N ASN A 815 7.65 7.09 14.94
CA ASN A 815 6.65 8.14 14.93
C ASN A 815 5.32 7.61 15.49
N PRO A 816 4.90 8.02 16.71
CA PRO A 816 3.69 7.51 17.35
C PRO A 816 2.40 7.77 16.56
N THR A 817 2.28 8.95 15.94
CA THR A 817 1.09 9.31 15.14
C THR A 817 0.91 8.36 13.95
N GLN A 818 2.01 8.00 13.28
CA GLN A 818 1.96 7.08 12.14
C GLN A 818 1.69 5.63 12.55
N VAL A 819 2.26 5.17 13.68
CA VAL A 819 1.97 3.83 14.21
C VAL A 819 0.47 3.68 14.53
N GLU A 820 -0.12 4.66 15.23
CA GLU A 820 -1.57 4.68 15.50
C GLU A 820 -2.37 4.63 14.20
N GLY A 821 -2.00 5.46 13.22
CA GLY A 821 -2.66 5.48 11.91
C GLY A 821 -2.58 4.13 11.18
N GLN A 822 -1.43 3.45 11.23
CA GLN A 822 -1.25 2.13 10.64
C GLN A 822 -2.11 1.06 11.33
N ILE A 823 -2.24 1.13 12.65
CA ILE A 823 -3.10 0.22 13.44
C ILE A 823 -4.57 0.44 13.08
N HIS A 824 -5.05 1.69 13.10
CA HIS A 824 -6.44 2.01 12.74
C HIS A 824 -6.78 1.59 11.30
N GLY A 825 -5.89 1.86 10.34
CA GLY A 825 -6.04 1.42 8.96
C GLY A 825 -6.09 -0.09 8.81
N GLY A 826 -5.20 -0.80 9.52
CA GLY A 826 -5.17 -2.27 9.51
C GLY A 826 -6.44 -2.88 10.09
N ILE A 827 -6.95 -2.32 11.18
CA ILE A 827 -8.23 -2.72 11.77
C ILE A 827 -9.37 -2.52 10.77
N ALA A 828 -9.50 -1.34 10.17
CA ALA A 828 -10.57 -1.05 9.22
C ALA A 828 -10.53 -1.98 7.99
N GLN A 829 -9.34 -2.36 7.52
CA GLN A 829 -9.17 -3.35 6.47
C GLN A 829 -9.47 -4.79 6.91
N GLY A 830 -9.32 -5.13 8.19
CA GLY A 830 -9.69 -6.44 8.72
C GLY A 830 -11.19 -6.59 8.99
N LEU A 831 -11.91 -5.48 9.17
CA LEU A 831 -13.36 -5.48 9.37
C LEU A 831 -14.16 -5.71 8.09
N GLY A 832 -13.67 -5.23 6.95
CA GLY A 832 -14.29 -5.40 5.64
C GLY A 832 -13.68 -6.55 4.88
#